data_AF-A0A3N6YIJ6-F1
#
_entry.id   AF-A0A3N6YIJ6-F1
#
_cell.length_a   1.000
_cell.length_b   1.000
_cell.length_c   1.000
_cell.angle_alpha   90.00
_cell.angle_beta   90.00
_cell.angle_gamma   90.00
#
_symmetry.space_group_name_H-M   'P 1'
#
loop_
_entity.id
_entity.type
_entity.pdbx_description
1 polymer ?
#
loop_
_entity_poly.entity_id
_entity_poly.type
_entity_poly.pdbx_seq_one_letter_code
_entity_poly.pdbx_strand_id
1 'polypeptide(L)'
;MLHRTPRSLSTRRQTPLAAVLLALLVALVAPGIPGHAAPSDEQLGADGSVLRSAVTERVAPGLDLTNFSRLEERGWNDGNVLTADLTTPTLSMDVVDSGAVTRTSTVSELARDNGAVAAVNGTFFDINHTSAPNYTSISSRDGMRVGTPTAMPSLTLAQGRAAVQLLSAEGTLTVDGVEHELEGLNNPRLPADAIGVYTGAWGDHSLDRPAGAPEAPAEQVALATVVDGTVTEVSGILDAPGAADIAEGEQVLLGRDAGAAVVADLEVGQNLEIEVGPSADVDMAIAGSHQILRDGEVPELSGSLATSVHPRTAVGMNADGTELFVVTIDGRTAASRGMTLPELGEFMADLGAENAVNLDGGGSTSMVARPAGAEDVRVQNTPSDGHERQVPNALVFYSSAPAEQLSDAKIEPQIEGQTTIFAGQHRTFEGIGLGANLERIAADGEFSVDGPVELTEADGRAATVQGTAPGEGHVAYRVGGHQARLPVRIVGELVGLRSSTPAINLADAAASAEVTIDGFDADGHVARMEARDLEVSADPGLRATSDGQGTFLVQATSPSASGHVTFRSGEAQVRVAVAVGTREVPITDFGDLDGFSDETARATGSFSAAKGPEPGTPAVRLQYDFTTSTATRGYYLIKDEPVTIDGDALALEMDIKGDASGAWPRLQVRAADGTVTNVDGPTITWEGWQRTRFTVPAGLAQPLSVERVRIMETRPAASYQGDIMIANLRAITTPAASAESPATVHDPALLAHGTVDERPQRIAVMSDAQFVARDPESGAVDGARRTLREIRAAEPDLLVINGDFVDEASPKDFALARRILDEEWTDDIPFVYVPGNHEIMGGSIENFEAAFGPASTEQTLGRTKLLTMNSAGGSLRSGGMDQLRELERTLDEVADSDHLTGLVVFFHHPPQDPLPTKHSQLSDRREATEIERLLGEFRASSGKSAAVVNGHSGVFHGSATEGVTYLVNGNSGKSPSGTPGNGGFTGWMMLGIDPGAGLLPGAPQVQDRIEWLAAETRPWVDELALEAPGHLMVGQSADVAATLMQDGREVPVAWPVTSQWAGDGVAVDDGRGLAAAAATDAVVRVNPSTGQLTALQPGTATVSVTVNGRSAQLAVEVVADPAQPEVPEQPGEPGEPGSGQPEQPGRPGTEEPDAAPPAQGDAVDRSAARDGALPAAGAAAWTAAAVVVALVLLAAGAAAWRRGSTRES
;
A
#
# COMPACT_ATOMS: atom_id res chain seq x y z
N MET A 1 52.40 29.78 62.21
CA MET A 1 52.14 29.95 63.67
C MET A 1 50.68 30.34 63.85
N LEU A 2 50.02 29.95 64.95
CA LEU A 2 48.84 30.58 65.61
C LEU A 2 47.75 31.20 64.69
N HIS A 3 46.45 30.89 64.76
CA HIS A 3 45.56 30.22 65.73
C HIS A 3 44.17 30.04 65.03
N ARG A 4 43.10 29.39 65.53
CA ARG A 4 42.76 28.72 66.82
C ARG A 4 41.71 27.60 66.56
N THR A 5 41.20 26.98 67.62
CA THR A 5 40.09 26.00 67.73
C THR A 5 39.05 26.53 68.76
N PRO A 6 37.84 25.95 68.99
CA PRO A 6 37.40 24.54 68.93
C PRO A 6 36.01 24.32 68.26
N ARG A 7 35.26 23.20 68.25
CA ARG A 7 35.30 21.76 68.69
C ARG A 7 34.18 21.01 67.89
N SER A 8 33.78 19.73 68.02
CA SER A 8 34.19 18.54 68.81
C SER A 8 33.57 17.24 68.25
N LEU A 9 34.40 16.20 68.00
CA LEU A 9 34.08 14.75 68.11
C LEU A 9 33.02 14.16 67.12
N SER A 10 33.07 12.88 66.74
CA SER A 10 33.75 11.72 67.35
C SER A 10 34.63 10.90 66.35
N THR A 11 35.02 9.67 66.71
CA THR A 11 36.20 8.98 66.15
C THR A 11 35.96 7.54 65.69
N ARG A 12 36.56 7.14 64.56
CA ARG A 12 37.54 6.04 64.48
C ARG A 12 38.26 6.00 63.12
N ARG A 13 39.40 5.29 63.07
CA ARG A 13 40.24 5.05 61.87
C ARG A 13 40.45 3.54 61.67
N GLN A 14 40.63 3.15 60.41
CA GLN A 14 41.72 2.29 59.85
C GLN A 14 42.58 1.47 60.86
N THR A 15 43.00 0.23 60.62
CA THR A 15 43.13 -0.64 59.41
C THR A 15 43.51 -2.08 59.90
N PRO A 16 43.86 -3.08 59.06
CA PRO A 16 43.52 -3.39 57.67
C PRO A 16 42.98 -4.83 57.47
N LEU A 17 42.54 -5.19 56.26
CA LEU A 17 42.83 -6.51 55.68
C LEU A 17 42.78 -6.44 54.13
N ALA A 18 43.60 -7.23 53.45
CA ALA A 18 43.65 -7.27 51.98
C ALA A 18 43.03 -8.58 51.45
N ALA A 19 42.00 -8.47 50.61
CA ALA A 19 41.37 -9.62 49.94
C ALA A 19 40.57 -9.30 48.65
N VAL A 20 40.52 -8.03 48.19
CA VAL A 20 39.83 -7.66 46.93
C VAL A 20 40.68 -6.65 46.16
N LEU A 21 41.51 -7.13 45.24
CA LEU A 21 42.30 -6.28 44.33
C LEU A 21 42.76 -7.06 43.07
N LEU A 22 41.83 -7.83 42.48
CA LEU A 22 42.05 -8.59 41.24
C LEU A 22 40.76 -8.71 40.38
N ALA A 23 39.93 -7.65 40.39
CA ALA A 23 38.66 -7.59 39.67
C ALA A 23 38.30 -6.14 39.26
N LEU A 24 39.32 -5.34 38.91
CA LEU A 24 39.17 -3.89 38.63
C LEU A 24 40.15 -3.35 37.58
N LEU A 25 40.71 -4.24 36.75
CA LEU A 25 41.33 -3.92 35.46
C LEU A 25 40.72 -4.86 34.40
N VAL A 26 40.66 -4.40 33.16
CA VAL A 26 40.00 -5.07 32.02
C VAL A 26 38.48 -5.21 32.20
N ALA A 27 37.84 -4.12 32.64
CA ALA A 27 36.75 -3.60 31.83
C ALA A 27 37.35 -2.49 30.97
N LEU A 28 37.72 -2.80 29.72
CA LEU A 28 37.80 -1.74 28.72
C LEU A 28 36.35 -1.39 28.37
N VAL A 29 35.80 -0.44 29.11
CA VAL A 29 34.76 0.41 28.55
C VAL A 29 35.47 1.19 27.44
N ALA A 30 35.33 0.71 26.20
CA ALA A 30 35.51 1.59 25.06
C ALA A 30 34.59 2.80 25.31
N PRO A 31 35.05 4.05 25.11
CA PRO A 31 34.15 5.18 25.18
C PRO A 31 33.04 4.90 24.16
N GLY A 32 31.79 4.82 24.63
CA GLY A 32 30.66 4.81 23.73
C GLY A 32 30.76 6.10 22.92
N ILE A 33 31.05 5.96 21.63
CA ILE A 33 30.84 7.03 20.68
C ILE A 33 29.34 7.40 20.82
N PRO A 34 28.97 8.67 21.01
CA PRO A 34 27.58 9.05 20.91
C PRO A 34 27.12 8.61 19.52
N GLY A 35 26.24 7.61 19.46
CA GLY A 35 25.71 7.14 18.19
C GLY A 35 24.85 8.25 17.61
N HIS A 36 25.14 8.64 16.37
CA HIS A 36 24.28 9.54 15.62
C HIS A 36 22.90 8.91 15.54
N ALA A 37 21.89 9.70 15.89
CA ALA A 37 20.54 9.21 16.04
C ALA A 37 19.83 9.40 14.70
N ALA A 38 19.52 8.29 14.04
CA ALA A 38 18.42 8.30 13.08
C ALA A 38 17.16 8.87 13.77
N PRO A 39 16.31 9.62 13.04
CA PRO A 39 15.16 10.30 13.63
C PRO A 39 14.28 9.35 14.44
N SER A 40 13.96 9.72 15.67
CA SER A 40 13.08 8.91 16.52
C SER A 40 11.62 9.10 16.14
N ASP A 41 10.78 8.10 16.43
CA ASP A 41 9.34 8.12 16.15
C ASP A 41 8.64 9.35 16.75
N GLU A 42 9.09 9.80 17.93
CA GLU A 42 8.63 11.02 18.59
C GLU A 42 8.90 12.29 17.76
N GLN A 43 10.03 12.35 17.06
CA GLN A 43 10.38 13.47 16.17
C GLN A 43 9.61 13.41 14.85
N LEU A 44 9.44 12.22 14.27
CA LEU A 44 8.71 12.06 13.00
C LEU A 44 7.20 12.34 13.15
N GLY A 45 6.64 12.17 14.35
CA GLY A 45 5.24 12.46 14.71
C GLY A 45 4.99 13.69 15.59
N ALA A 46 5.99 14.56 15.81
CA ALA A 46 5.93 15.63 16.82
C ALA A 46 4.80 16.66 16.61
N ASP A 47 4.39 16.89 15.36
CA ASP A 47 3.28 17.77 14.98
C ASP A 47 1.88 17.19 15.31
N GLY A 48 1.81 16.00 15.90
CA GLY A 48 0.58 15.30 16.21
C GLY A 48 -0.01 14.51 15.04
N SER A 49 0.73 14.35 13.94
CA SER A 49 0.48 13.29 12.96
C SER A 49 0.57 11.90 13.62
N VAL A 50 0.09 10.88 12.91
CA VAL A 50 0.24 9.48 13.35
C VAL A 50 1.20 8.78 12.40
N LEU A 51 2.40 8.52 12.91
CA LEU A 51 3.45 7.78 12.22
C LEU A 51 3.01 6.33 12.00
N ARG A 52 3.11 5.85 10.76
CA ARG A 52 2.69 4.48 10.37
C ARG A 52 3.86 3.59 10.04
N SER A 53 4.94 4.16 9.51
CA SER A 53 6.22 3.48 9.39
C SER A 53 7.38 4.46 9.53
N ALA A 54 8.45 3.98 10.14
CA ALA A 54 9.79 4.54 10.04
C ALA A 54 10.76 3.35 9.91
N VAL A 55 11.56 3.32 8.84
CA VAL A 55 12.51 2.25 8.57
C VAL A 55 13.88 2.86 8.34
N THR A 56 14.81 2.61 9.25
CA THR A 56 16.20 3.08 9.16
C THR A 56 17.11 2.01 8.58
N GLU A 57 17.78 2.31 7.46
CA GLU A 57 18.90 1.53 6.92
C GLU A 57 20.20 2.33 6.96
N ARG A 58 21.30 1.67 7.33
CA ARG A 58 22.65 2.27 7.25
C ARG A 58 23.10 2.36 5.80
N VAL A 59 23.67 3.49 5.38
CA VAL A 59 24.21 3.70 4.03
C VAL A 59 25.75 3.65 4.04
N ALA A 60 26.37 4.29 5.03
CA ALA A 60 27.82 4.26 5.27
C ALA A 60 28.13 4.57 6.75
N PRO A 61 29.37 4.41 7.23
CA PRO A 61 29.75 4.93 8.54
C PRO A 61 29.45 6.44 8.65
N GLY A 62 28.65 6.82 9.65
CA GLY A 62 28.20 8.20 9.86
C GLY A 62 27.09 8.65 8.91
N LEU A 63 26.44 7.75 8.15
CA LEU A 63 25.40 8.10 7.19
C LEU A 63 24.26 7.07 7.21
N ASP A 64 23.13 7.46 7.77
CA ASP A 64 21.95 6.61 7.96
C ASP A 64 20.72 7.21 7.24
N LEU A 65 19.95 6.36 6.58
CA LEU A 65 18.74 6.71 5.84
C LEU A 65 17.52 6.24 6.64
N THR A 66 16.52 7.10 6.84
CA THR A 66 15.23 6.74 7.44
C THR A 66 14.10 7.11 6.50
N ASN A 67 13.44 6.10 5.96
CA ASN A 67 12.26 6.25 5.10
C ASN A 67 11.01 6.16 5.98
N PHE A 68 10.08 7.12 5.87
CA PHE A 68 8.93 7.23 6.77
C PHE A 68 7.61 7.51 6.05
N SER A 69 6.51 7.13 6.71
CA SER A 69 5.15 7.47 6.30
C SER A 69 4.31 7.85 7.51
N ARG A 70 3.62 8.99 7.41
CA ARG A 70 2.76 9.52 8.48
C ARG A 70 1.44 10.06 7.95
N LEU A 71 0.40 9.91 8.75
CA LEU A 71 -0.94 10.42 8.45
C LEU A 71 -1.18 11.72 9.23
N GLU A 72 -1.42 12.81 8.51
CA GLU A 72 -1.78 14.12 9.06
C GLU A 72 -3.26 14.41 8.78
N GLU A 73 -3.87 15.40 9.47
CA GLU A 73 -5.26 15.83 9.21
C GLU A 73 -5.53 16.08 7.71
N ARG A 74 -4.55 16.67 7.02
CA ARG A 74 -4.60 17.05 5.60
C ARG A 74 -4.35 15.89 4.62
N GLY A 75 -4.07 14.69 5.12
CA GLY A 75 -3.74 13.49 4.35
C GLY A 75 -2.35 12.94 4.67
N TRP A 76 -1.92 11.96 3.90
CA TRP A 76 -0.62 11.31 4.04
C TRP A 76 0.54 12.23 3.61
N ASN A 77 1.67 12.09 4.32
CA ASN A 77 2.99 12.51 3.85
C ASN A 77 3.94 11.31 3.93
N ASP A 78 4.62 11.04 2.82
CA ASP A 78 5.74 10.11 2.73
C ASP A 78 7.03 10.91 2.49
N GLY A 79 8.13 10.47 3.08
CA GLY A 79 9.41 11.15 2.95
C GLY A 79 10.58 10.34 3.48
N ASN A 80 11.79 10.88 3.27
CA ASN A 80 13.04 10.23 3.64
C ASN A 80 13.98 11.25 4.27
N VAL A 81 14.64 10.85 5.35
CA VAL A 81 15.64 11.63 6.08
C VAL A 81 16.98 10.90 6.02
N LEU A 82 17.96 11.51 5.38
CA LEU A 82 19.35 11.06 5.37
C LEU A 82 20.13 11.88 6.40
N THR A 83 20.54 11.24 7.49
CA THR A 83 21.26 11.85 8.61
C THR A 83 22.76 11.60 8.47
N ALA A 84 23.57 12.67 8.53
CA ALA A 84 25.01 12.61 8.22
C ALA A 84 25.89 13.26 9.29
N ASP A 85 26.84 12.48 9.85
CA ASP A 85 27.86 12.90 10.81
C ASP A 85 29.12 13.42 10.12
N LEU A 86 29.35 14.72 10.20
CA LEU A 86 30.50 15.38 9.58
C LEU A 86 31.78 15.24 10.43
N THR A 87 31.70 14.63 11.62
CA THR A 87 32.84 14.26 12.44
C THR A 87 33.41 12.87 12.09
N THR A 88 32.66 12.02 11.38
CA THR A 88 33.14 10.71 10.92
C THR A 88 34.23 10.87 9.85
N PRO A 89 35.50 10.49 10.11
CA PRO A 89 36.62 10.84 9.22
C PRO A 89 36.63 10.13 7.86
N THR A 90 35.70 9.21 7.63
CA THR A 90 35.54 8.48 6.37
C THR A 90 34.40 8.99 5.50
N LEU A 91 33.52 9.86 6.03
CA LEU A 91 32.42 10.46 5.31
C LEU A 91 32.87 11.80 4.71
N SER A 92 32.47 12.08 3.47
CA SER A 92 32.61 13.40 2.86
C SER A 92 31.45 13.68 1.92
N MET A 93 31.26 14.95 1.56
CA MET A 93 30.22 15.39 0.62
C MET A 93 30.81 16.33 -0.43
N ASP A 94 30.14 16.45 -1.58
CA ASP A 94 30.47 17.47 -2.58
C ASP A 94 29.23 17.90 -3.39
N VAL A 95 29.39 18.88 -4.27
CA VAL A 95 28.42 19.21 -5.33
C VAL A 95 28.99 18.76 -6.67
N VAL A 96 28.22 18.01 -7.45
CA VAL A 96 28.63 17.53 -8.79
C VAL A 96 27.65 17.95 -9.87
N ASP A 97 28.16 18.15 -11.09
CA ASP A 97 27.38 18.30 -12.32
C ASP A 97 27.73 17.18 -13.32
N SER A 98 27.05 17.14 -14.47
CA SER A 98 27.27 16.11 -15.52
C SER A 98 28.44 16.44 -16.48
N GLY A 99 29.44 17.16 -15.99
CA GLY A 99 30.66 17.58 -16.69
C GLY A 99 30.61 19.00 -17.27
N ALA A 100 29.43 19.59 -17.41
CA ALA A 100 29.22 20.98 -17.82
C ALA A 100 27.93 21.53 -17.19
N VAL A 101 27.90 22.83 -16.85
CA VAL A 101 26.81 23.40 -16.03
C VAL A 101 25.48 23.50 -16.78
N THR A 102 25.47 23.57 -18.12
CA THR A 102 24.23 23.52 -18.93
C THR A 102 23.74 22.11 -19.24
N ARG A 103 24.41 21.06 -18.74
CA ARG A 103 24.04 19.66 -18.99
C ARG A 103 23.39 19.05 -17.76
N THR A 104 22.27 18.36 -17.98
CA THR A 104 21.46 17.73 -16.94
C THR A 104 21.53 16.21 -17.01
N SER A 105 21.31 15.56 -15.87
CA SER A 105 21.33 14.10 -15.67
C SER A 105 20.46 13.78 -14.44
N THR A 106 19.99 12.54 -14.25
CA THR A 106 19.20 12.19 -13.05
C THR A 106 20.07 12.20 -11.79
N VAL A 107 19.45 12.25 -10.61
CA VAL A 107 20.20 12.19 -9.34
C VAL A 107 20.87 10.81 -9.19
N SER A 108 20.23 9.74 -9.66
CA SER A 108 20.82 8.40 -9.66
C SER A 108 21.98 8.25 -10.64
N GLU A 109 21.92 8.87 -11.84
CA GLU A 109 23.05 8.93 -12.77
C GLU A 109 24.22 9.73 -12.18
N LEU A 110 23.98 10.95 -11.67
CA LEU A 110 25.00 11.81 -11.05
C LEU A 110 25.70 11.13 -9.86
N ALA A 111 24.96 10.34 -9.06
CA ALA A 111 25.52 9.56 -7.97
C ALA A 111 26.41 8.42 -8.47
N ARG A 112 25.96 7.62 -9.44
CA ARG A 112 26.72 6.49 -10.02
C ARG A 112 28.02 6.94 -10.67
N ASP A 113 27.94 7.89 -11.58
CA ASP A 113 29.08 8.30 -12.42
C ASP A 113 30.20 8.96 -11.59
N ASN A 114 29.87 9.48 -10.40
CA ASN A 114 30.84 10.02 -9.45
C ASN A 114 31.25 9.03 -8.33
N GLY A 115 30.59 7.87 -8.20
CA GLY A 115 30.87 6.89 -7.14
C GLY A 115 30.34 7.28 -5.76
N ALA A 116 29.24 8.02 -5.69
CA ALA A 116 28.59 8.43 -4.44
C ALA A 116 27.75 7.28 -3.83
N VAL A 117 27.64 7.26 -2.50
CA VAL A 117 26.82 6.29 -1.74
C VAL A 117 25.39 6.78 -1.50
N ALA A 118 25.17 8.10 -1.55
CA ALA A 118 23.87 8.74 -1.56
C ALA A 118 23.94 10.11 -2.23
N ALA A 119 22.79 10.62 -2.70
CA ALA A 119 22.67 11.97 -3.26
C ALA A 119 21.24 12.52 -3.18
N VAL A 120 21.12 13.85 -3.24
CA VAL A 120 19.85 14.56 -3.50
C VAL A 120 20.02 15.63 -4.57
N ASN A 121 18.92 16.02 -5.22
CA ASN A 121 18.91 17.12 -6.19
C ASN A 121 19.35 18.47 -5.57
N GLY A 122 19.94 19.33 -6.41
CA GLY A 122 20.59 20.56 -5.98
C GLY A 122 19.84 21.87 -6.24
N THR A 123 20.55 22.78 -6.90
CA THR A 123 20.24 24.20 -7.08
C THR A 123 19.08 24.41 -8.07
N PHE A 124 18.22 25.40 -7.81
CA PHE A 124 17.19 25.86 -8.77
C PHE A 124 17.81 26.26 -10.11
N PHE A 125 17.21 25.85 -11.24
CA PHE A 125 17.84 25.97 -12.57
C PHE A 125 16.95 26.57 -13.67
N ASP A 126 17.54 27.01 -14.78
CA ASP A 126 16.86 27.65 -15.93
C ASP A 126 16.21 26.59 -16.85
N ILE A 127 15.37 25.75 -16.25
CA ILE A 127 14.75 24.50 -16.78
C ILE A 127 14.08 24.59 -18.16
N ASN A 128 13.69 25.79 -18.61
CA ASN A 128 13.04 26.00 -19.91
C ASN A 128 13.99 26.48 -21.02
N HIS A 129 15.27 26.74 -20.71
CA HIS A 129 16.27 27.25 -21.65
C HIS A 129 17.63 26.55 -21.46
N THR A 130 18.59 27.18 -20.75
CA THR A 130 19.97 26.65 -20.59
C THR A 130 20.06 25.42 -19.69
N SER A 131 19.03 25.17 -18.88
CA SER A 131 19.03 24.18 -17.79
C SER A 131 20.12 24.36 -16.73
N ALA A 132 20.93 25.42 -16.77
CA ALA A 132 22.01 25.65 -15.82
C ALA A 132 21.50 26.19 -14.46
N PRO A 133 22.24 25.99 -13.36
CA PRO A 133 21.89 26.55 -12.06
C PRO A 133 21.73 28.07 -12.10
N ASN A 134 20.64 28.59 -11.54
CA ASN A 134 20.38 30.04 -11.49
C ASN A 134 21.28 30.78 -10.48
N TYR A 135 22.00 30.05 -9.62
CA TYR A 135 22.68 30.58 -8.45
C TYR A 135 24.02 29.87 -8.19
N THR A 136 24.91 30.54 -7.44
CA THR A 136 26.25 30.08 -7.09
C THR A 136 26.28 28.65 -6.54
N SER A 137 27.16 27.81 -7.07
CA SER A 137 27.40 26.44 -6.61
C SER A 137 28.89 26.11 -6.71
N ILE A 138 29.45 25.49 -5.67
CA ILE A 138 30.89 25.32 -5.47
C ILE A 138 31.18 23.86 -5.08
N SER A 139 32.07 23.21 -5.82
CA SER A 139 32.65 21.91 -5.49
C SER A 139 33.96 22.07 -4.71
N SER A 140 34.17 21.22 -3.72
CA SER A 140 35.43 21.06 -2.98
C SER A 140 36.56 20.46 -3.79
N ARG A 141 36.23 19.86 -4.94
CA ARG A 141 37.17 19.25 -5.89
C ARG A 141 37.45 20.18 -7.07
N ASP A 142 36.40 20.66 -7.73
CA ASP A 142 36.48 21.37 -9.01
C ASP A 142 36.22 22.89 -8.88
N GLY A 143 35.99 23.38 -7.65
CA GLY A 143 35.81 24.81 -7.33
C GLY A 143 34.44 25.38 -7.73
N MET A 144 34.38 26.71 -7.85
CA MET A 144 33.19 27.40 -8.33
C MET A 144 33.07 27.27 -9.84
N ARG A 145 32.11 26.46 -10.31
CA ARG A 145 31.83 26.26 -11.75
C ARG A 145 30.68 27.13 -12.26
N VAL A 146 29.85 27.65 -11.35
CA VAL A 146 28.79 28.64 -11.64
C VAL A 146 28.66 29.60 -10.46
N GLY A 147 28.53 30.89 -10.74
CA GLY A 147 28.48 31.97 -9.74
C GLY A 147 27.64 33.14 -10.23
N THR A 148 26.83 33.71 -9.34
CA THR A 148 25.94 34.85 -9.66
C THR A 148 25.91 35.90 -8.55
N PRO A 149 25.73 37.19 -8.86
CA PRO A 149 25.69 38.29 -7.88
C PRO A 149 24.52 38.20 -6.88
N THR A 150 23.48 37.41 -7.20
CA THR A 150 22.32 37.24 -6.32
C THR A 150 22.71 36.46 -5.05
N ALA A 151 22.77 37.14 -3.91
CA ALA A 151 23.06 36.53 -2.62
C ALA A 151 21.88 35.66 -2.14
N MET A 152 22.02 34.34 -2.23
CA MET A 152 20.95 33.37 -1.91
C MET A 152 21.26 32.56 -0.65
N PRO A 153 20.23 32.17 0.14
CA PRO A 153 20.39 31.18 1.21
C PRO A 153 20.96 29.88 0.65
N SER A 154 22.13 29.50 1.14
CA SER A 154 22.93 28.39 0.64
C SER A 154 23.40 27.53 1.81
N LEU A 155 23.38 26.21 1.62
CA LEU A 155 24.16 25.30 2.46
C LEU A 155 25.63 25.48 2.07
N THR A 156 26.49 25.71 3.04
CA THR A 156 27.95 25.78 2.84
C THR A 156 28.66 24.81 3.78
N LEU A 157 29.82 24.32 3.35
CA LEU A 157 30.77 23.56 4.18
C LEU A 157 32.07 24.35 4.28
N ALA A 158 32.59 24.53 5.49
CA ALA A 158 33.89 25.13 5.74
C ALA A 158 34.61 24.42 6.91
N GLN A 159 35.82 23.92 6.66
CA GLN A 159 36.67 23.23 7.64
C GLN A 159 35.97 22.05 8.34
N GLY A 160 35.10 21.33 7.61
CA GLY A 160 34.31 20.21 8.14
C GLY A 160 33.09 20.61 8.98
N ARG A 161 32.64 21.86 8.93
CA ARG A 161 31.36 22.31 9.50
C ARG A 161 30.41 22.82 8.44
N ALA A 162 29.14 22.49 8.58
CA ALA A 162 28.06 23.02 7.75
C ALA A 162 27.45 24.31 8.34
N ALA A 163 26.95 25.19 7.46
CA ALA A 163 26.15 26.35 7.83
C ALA A 163 25.09 26.67 6.76
N VAL A 164 24.01 27.37 7.14
CA VAL A 164 23.17 28.13 6.19
C VAL A 164 23.61 29.59 6.23
N GLN A 165 24.00 30.14 5.09
CA GLN A 165 24.36 31.56 4.96
C GLN A 165 23.94 32.11 3.60
N LEU A 166 23.88 33.44 3.46
CA LEU A 166 23.73 34.07 2.16
C LEU A 166 25.05 33.98 1.38
N LEU A 167 24.99 33.56 0.11
CA LEU A 167 26.14 33.46 -0.77
C LEU A 167 25.80 34.03 -2.15
N SER A 168 26.54 35.05 -2.58
CA SER A 168 26.69 35.49 -3.97
C SER A 168 28.08 35.12 -4.50
N ALA A 169 28.28 35.25 -5.81
CA ALA A 169 29.59 35.32 -6.44
C ALA A 169 29.61 36.42 -7.51
N GLU A 170 30.58 37.32 -7.38
CA GLU A 170 30.75 38.54 -8.17
C GLU A 170 32.24 38.75 -8.45
N GLY A 171 32.60 39.81 -9.19
CA GLY A 171 34.00 40.03 -9.55
C GLY A 171 34.31 41.39 -10.14
N THR A 172 35.58 41.56 -10.51
CA THR A 172 36.12 42.76 -11.14
C THR A 172 36.99 42.42 -12.35
N LEU A 173 36.83 43.24 -13.39
CA LEU A 173 37.68 43.31 -14.57
C LEU A 173 38.42 44.65 -14.52
N THR A 174 39.75 44.64 -14.41
CA THR A 174 40.56 45.87 -14.48
C THR A 174 41.14 46.05 -15.87
N VAL A 175 40.73 47.12 -16.55
CA VAL A 175 41.23 47.53 -17.88
C VAL A 175 41.99 48.85 -17.72
N ASP A 176 43.30 48.85 -18.01
CA ASP A 176 44.19 50.03 -17.93
C ASP A 176 44.15 50.81 -16.59
N GLY A 177 43.72 50.17 -15.50
CA GLY A 177 43.54 50.78 -14.18
C GLY A 177 42.15 51.36 -13.91
N VAL A 178 41.14 51.00 -14.72
CA VAL A 178 39.71 51.21 -14.47
C VAL A 178 39.07 49.87 -14.13
N GLU A 179 38.40 49.81 -12.98
CA GLU A 179 37.65 48.63 -12.53
C GLU A 179 36.23 48.62 -13.13
N HIS A 180 35.80 47.45 -13.62
CA HIS A 180 34.45 47.16 -14.11
C HIS A 180 33.89 45.97 -13.33
N GLU A 181 32.62 46.02 -12.93
CA GLU A 181 31.94 44.94 -12.20
C GLU A 181 31.63 43.76 -13.13
N LEU A 182 31.85 42.53 -12.64
CA LEU A 182 31.55 41.27 -13.34
C LEU A 182 30.42 40.54 -12.62
N GLU A 183 29.32 40.27 -13.34
CA GLU A 183 28.10 39.64 -12.80
C GLU A 183 28.21 38.11 -12.73
N GLY A 184 29.36 37.62 -12.23
CA GLY A 184 29.62 36.22 -11.93
C GLY A 184 30.26 35.40 -13.07
N LEU A 185 30.18 34.08 -12.92
CA LEU A 185 30.84 33.07 -13.73
C LEU A 185 29.82 32.07 -14.27
N ASN A 186 29.82 31.82 -15.58
CA ASN A 186 28.88 30.93 -16.27
C ASN A 186 27.41 31.24 -15.95
N ASN A 187 27.09 32.51 -15.69
CA ASN A 187 25.77 32.97 -15.26
C ASN A 187 24.74 32.78 -16.40
N PRO A 188 23.63 32.02 -16.22
CA PRO A 188 22.68 31.76 -17.30
C PRO A 188 21.83 32.97 -17.70
N ARG A 189 21.83 34.05 -16.91
CA ARG A 189 20.95 35.22 -17.08
C ARG A 189 21.72 36.51 -16.76
N LEU A 190 22.52 36.97 -17.71
CA LEU A 190 23.32 38.19 -17.53
C LEU A 190 22.42 39.44 -17.48
N PRO A 191 22.54 40.31 -16.45
CA PRO A 191 21.81 41.56 -16.37
C PRO A 191 22.03 42.47 -17.57
N ALA A 192 21.11 43.39 -17.82
CA ALA A 192 21.33 44.46 -18.80
C ALA A 192 22.53 45.33 -18.37
N ASP A 193 23.23 45.88 -19.36
CA ASP A 193 24.42 46.73 -19.21
C ASP A 193 25.68 46.06 -18.59
N ALA A 194 25.63 44.75 -18.30
CA ALA A 194 26.67 44.04 -17.57
C ALA A 194 27.74 43.31 -18.42
N ILE A 195 28.76 42.78 -17.75
CA ILE A 195 29.78 41.87 -18.29
C ILE A 195 29.77 40.59 -17.46
N GLY A 196 29.83 39.42 -18.10
CA GLY A 196 29.95 38.11 -17.44
C GLY A 196 31.10 37.28 -17.98
N VAL A 197 31.68 36.42 -17.12
CA VAL A 197 32.77 35.51 -17.51
C VAL A 197 32.21 34.12 -17.83
N TYR A 198 32.58 33.57 -18.97
CA TYR A 198 32.22 32.22 -19.41
C TYR A 198 33.48 31.38 -19.63
N THR A 199 33.40 30.08 -19.41
CA THR A 199 34.52 29.12 -19.47
C THR A 199 34.08 27.83 -20.15
N GLY A 200 35.01 26.93 -20.50
CA GLY A 200 34.66 25.60 -21.02
C GLY A 200 33.74 24.76 -20.11
N ALA A 201 33.61 25.10 -18.82
CA ALA A 201 32.64 24.50 -17.91
C ALA A 201 31.17 24.91 -18.20
N TRP A 202 30.93 25.95 -19.01
CA TRP A 202 29.61 26.30 -19.53
C TRP A 202 29.00 25.13 -20.32
N GLY A 203 29.76 24.58 -21.28
CA GLY A 203 29.29 23.57 -22.22
C GLY A 203 29.01 24.15 -23.62
N ASP A 204 28.27 23.40 -24.43
CA ASP A 204 27.96 23.67 -25.84
C ASP A 204 26.66 24.46 -26.05
N HIS A 205 25.99 24.89 -24.99
CA HIS A 205 24.78 25.71 -25.10
C HIS A 205 25.10 27.13 -25.61
N SER A 206 24.20 27.71 -26.41
CA SER A 206 24.35 29.09 -26.89
C SER A 206 24.41 30.12 -25.75
N LEU A 207 25.28 31.13 -25.91
CA LEU A 207 25.35 32.33 -25.06
C LEU A 207 24.21 33.33 -25.31
N ASP A 208 23.36 33.09 -26.32
CA ASP A 208 22.19 33.93 -26.62
C ASP A 208 21.25 34.07 -25.41
N ARG A 209 21.12 33.00 -24.59
CA ARG A 209 20.28 32.99 -23.40
C ARG A 209 20.85 33.89 -22.27
N PRO A 210 22.13 33.77 -21.89
CA PRO A 210 22.81 34.79 -21.10
C PRO A 210 22.63 36.22 -21.63
N ALA A 211 22.73 36.45 -22.94
CA ALA A 211 22.46 37.75 -23.58
C ALA A 211 20.96 38.14 -23.61
N GLY A 212 20.09 37.39 -22.92
CA GLY A 212 18.68 37.70 -22.66
C GLY A 212 17.68 37.12 -23.66
N ALA A 213 18.12 36.47 -24.74
CA ALA A 213 17.20 35.86 -25.69
C ALA A 213 16.44 34.65 -25.09
N PRO A 214 15.25 34.30 -25.62
CA PRO A 214 14.40 35.10 -26.53
C PRO A 214 13.53 36.13 -25.79
N GLU A 215 13.57 36.15 -24.45
CA GLU A 215 12.60 36.86 -23.59
C GLU A 215 12.85 38.37 -23.51
N ALA A 216 14.10 38.79 -23.45
CA ALA A 216 14.56 40.18 -23.39
C ALA A 216 16.01 40.30 -23.94
N PRO A 217 16.23 40.03 -25.24
CA PRO A 217 17.56 40.09 -25.86
C PRO A 217 18.18 41.49 -25.74
N ALA A 218 19.51 41.53 -25.61
CA ALA A 218 20.30 42.75 -25.66
C ALA A 218 20.13 43.52 -26.98
N GLU A 219 20.32 44.84 -26.95
CA GLU A 219 20.43 45.68 -28.15
C GLU A 219 21.82 45.57 -28.79
N GLN A 220 22.85 45.28 -27.99
CA GLN A 220 24.25 45.12 -28.40
C GLN A 220 24.95 44.04 -27.57
N VAL A 221 25.78 43.23 -28.21
CA VAL A 221 26.60 42.20 -27.54
C VAL A 221 28.05 42.28 -28.03
N ALA A 222 29.03 41.94 -27.19
CA ALA A 222 30.40 41.73 -27.60
C ALA A 222 31.04 40.55 -26.86
N LEU A 223 31.99 39.89 -27.51
CA LEU A 223 32.77 38.79 -26.97
C LEU A 223 34.26 39.15 -27.00
N ALA A 224 35.00 38.82 -25.95
CA ALA A 224 36.46 38.80 -25.96
C ALA A 224 36.99 37.52 -25.32
N THR A 225 37.86 36.80 -26.03
CA THR A 225 38.51 35.58 -25.56
C THR A 225 39.80 35.93 -24.85
N VAL A 226 40.04 35.32 -23.68
CA VAL A 226 41.15 35.60 -22.77
C VAL A 226 41.80 34.28 -22.36
N VAL A 227 43.13 34.21 -22.45
CA VAL A 227 43.94 33.02 -22.10
C VAL A 227 45.14 33.47 -21.28
N ASP A 228 45.38 32.85 -20.12
CA ASP A 228 46.40 33.27 -19.14
C ASP A 228 46.37 34.79 -18.84
N GLY A 229 45.15 35.37 -18.74
CA GLY A 229 44.93 36.80 -18.53
C GLY A 229 45.25 37.71 -19.74
N THR A 230 45.55 37.15 -20.91
CA THR A 230 45.85 37.91 -22.14
C THR A 230 44.70 37.79 -23.14
N VAL A 231 44.22 38.91 -23.70
CA VAL A 231 43.19 38.92 -24.76
C VAL A 231 43.74 38.30 -26.05
N THR A 232 43.09 37.27 -26.57
CA THR A 232 43.46 36.56 -27.80
C THR A 232 42.57 36.91 -29.00
N GLU A 233 41.28 37.19 -28.78
CA GLU A 233 40.31 37.57 -29.80
C GLU A 233 39.27 38.55 -29.23
N VAL A 234 38.73 39.43 -30.07
CA VAL A 234 37.65 40.38 -29.74
C VAL A 234 36.71 40.49 -30.94
N SER A 235 35.40 40.31 -30.75
CA SER A 235 34.42 40.27 -31.85
C SER A 235 34.03 41.65 -32.39
N GLY A 236 34.19 42.70 -31.60
CA GLY A 236 33.44 43.94 -31.76
C GLY A 236 31.94 43.75 -31.45
N ILE A 237 31.11 44.74 -31.76
CA ILE A 237 29.66 44.69 -31.51
C ILE A 237 28.97 43.72 -32.49
N LEU A 238 28.17 42.81 -31.93
CA LEU A 238 27.36 41.79 -32.58
C LEU A 238 25.87 41.98 -32.25
N ASP A 239 24.99 41.48 -33.14
CA ASP A 239 23.54 41.39 -32.88
C ASP A 239 23.18 40.28 -31.87
N ALA A 240 24.04 39.25 -31.74
CA ALA A 240 23.91 38.11 -30.83
C ALA A 240 25.28 37.40 -30.68
N PRO A 241 25.57 36.73 -29.54
CA PRO A 241 26.83 36.01 -29.34
C PRO A 241 26.87 34.64 -30.03
N GLY A 242 25.75 33.92 -30.13
CA GLY A 242 25.67 32.59 -30.72
C GLY A 242 26.26 31.46 -29.84
N ALA A 243 26.65 30.37 -30.51
CA ALA A 243 27.11 29.13 -29.89
C ALA A 243 28.40 29.32 -29.06
N ALA A 244 28.49 28.66 -27.91
CA ALA A 244 29.71 28.58 -27.14
C ALA A 244 30.66 27.51 -27.71
N ASP A 245 31.89 27.91 -28.02
CA ASP A 245 33.03 27.03 -28.28
C ASP A 245 34.21 27.61 -27.48
N ILE A 246 34.32 27.22 -26.20
CA ILE A 246 35.29 27.76 -25.23
C ILE A 246 36.15 26.60 -24.75
N ALA A 247 37.45 26.61 -25.05
CA ALA A 247 38.31 25.49 -24.69
C ALA A 247 38.72 25.48 -23.21
N GLU A 248 39.30 24.35 -22.77
CA GLU A 248 39.84 24.21 -21.42
C GLU A 248 41.01 25.19 -21.21
N GLY A 249 40.90 26.05 -20.19
CA GLY A 249 41.85 27.13 -19.91
C GLY A 249 41.53 28.47 -20.58
N GLU A 250 40.50 28.53 -21.43
CA GLU A 250 40.01 29.78 -22.02
C GLU A 250 38.87 30.40 -21.20
N GLN A 251 38.82 31.72 -21.20
CA GLN A 251 37.71 32.53 -20.68
C GLN A 251 37.14 33.38 -21.82
N VAL A 252 35.82 33.56 -21.83
CA VAL A 252 35.13 34.51 -22.72
C VAL A 252 34.41 35.55 -21.87
N LEU A 253 34.77 36.82 -22.07
CA LEU A 253 34.00 37.95 -21.56
C LEU A 253 32.82 38.19 -22.49
N LEU A 254 31.60 38.00 -21.98
CA LEU A 254 30.36 38.38 -22.65
C LEU A 254 29.94 39.75 -22.11
N GLY A 255 30.09 40.79 -22.94
CA GLY A 255 29.57 42.12 -22.67
C GLY A 255 28.17 42.27 -23.25
N ARG A 256 27.22 42.77 -22.44
CA ARG A 256 25.83 43.03 -22.81
C ARG A 256 25.51 44.52 -22.70
N ASP A 257 24.81 45.07 -23.71
CA ASP A 257 24.33 46.45 -23.77
C ASP A 257 25.48 47.46 -23.49
N ALA A 258 25.49 48.25 -22.41
CA ALA A 258 26.66 49.10 -22.10
C ALA A 258 27.97 48.31 -21.85
N GLY A 259 27.89 47.10 -21.27
CA GLY A 259 29.03 46.20 -21.10
C GLY A 259 29.60 45.69 -22.42
N ALA A 260 28.78 45.62 -23.48
CA ALA A 260 29.26 45.28 -24.83
C ALA A 260 30.25 46.32 -25.37
N ALA A 261 30.07 47.61 -25.03
CA ALA A 261 31.01 48.66 -25.42
C ALA A 261 32.37 48.51 -24.72
N VAL A 262 32.39 48.11 -23.44
CA VAL A 262 33.63 47.85 -22.69
C VAL A 262 34.40 46.68 -23.30
N VAL A 263 33.71 45.57 -23.58
CA VAL A 263 34.32 44.35 -24.17
C VAL A 263 34.77 44.57 -25.62
N ALA A 264 34.07 45.40 -26.40
CA ALA A 264 34.42 45.71 -27.79
C ALA A 264 35.62 46.67 -27.95
N ASP A 265 35.94 47.47 -26.93
CA ASP A 265 37.09 48.41 -26.94
C ASP A 265 38.42 47.75 -26.49
N LEU A 266 38.42 46.46 -26.14
CA LEU A 266 39.62 45.70 -25.75
C LEU A 266 40.58 45.46 -26.93
N GLU A 267 41.90 45.45 -26.68
CA GLU A 267 42.92 45.16 -27.70
C GLU A 267 43.50 43.74 -27.59
N VAL A 268 43.66 43.04 -28.72
CA VAL A 268 44.33 41.73 -28.75
C VAL A 268 45.80 41.86 -28.33
N GLY A 269 46.19 41.11 -27.29
CA GLY A 269 47.48 41.23 -26.60
C GLY A 269 47.48 42.15 -25.38
N GLN A 270 46.34 42.74 -25.01
CA GLN A 270 46.16 43.42 -23.73
C GLN A 270 46.15 42.38 -22.59
N ASN A 271 46.72 42.74 -21.44
CA ASN A 271 46.65 41.93 -20.23
C ASN A 271 45.52 42.48 -19.36
N LEU A 272 44.69 41.59 -18.82
CA LEU A 272 43.54 41.89 -17.98
C LEU A 272 43.73 41.24 -16.61
N GLU A 273 43.37 41.98 -15.56
CA GLU A 273 43.25 41.44 -14.20
C GLU A 273 41.75 41.13 -14.00
N ILE A 274 41.43 39.83 -13.97
CA ILE A 274 40.06 39.29 -13.86
C ILE A 274 40.00 38.49 -12.56
N GLU A 275 39.25 39.00 -11.59
CA GLU A 275 38.93 38.28 -10.35
C GLU A 275 37.42 38.03 -10.30
N VAL A 276 37.00 36.77 -10.18
CA VAL A 276 35.60 36.38 -9.94
C VAL A 276 35.60 35.29 -8.87
N GLY A 277 34.82 35.48 -7.81
CA GLY A 277 34.86 34.57 -6.67
C GLY A 277 33.61 34.61 -5.79
N PRO A 278 33.47 33.64 -4.87
CA PRO A 278 32.39 33.66 -3.90
C PRO A 278 32.59 34.75 -2.85
N SER A 279 31.47 35.29 -2.37
CA SER A 279 31.41 36.28 -1.28
C SER A 279 31.85 35.74 0.10
N ALA A 280 32.16 34.44 0.21
CA ALA A 280 32.71 33.81 1.41
C ALA A 280 33.70 32.68 1.05
N ASP A 281 34.73 32.51 1.88
CA ASP A 281 35.72 31.43 1.81
C ASP A 281 35.10 30.13 2.38
N VAL A 282 34.77 29.19 1.49
CA VAL A 282 34.06 27.93 1.80
C VAL A 282 34.60 26.79 0.92
N ASP A 283 34.64 25.57 1.46
CA ASP A 283 35.11 24.38 0.74
C ASP A 283 34.06 23.89 -0.28
N MET A 284 32.77 23.97 0.07
CA MET A 284 31.65 23.55 -0.78
C MET A 284 30.44 24.48 -0.55
N ALA A 285 29.62 24.71 -1.56
CA ALA A 285 28.34 25.41 -1.42
C ALA A 285 27.27 24.96 -2.42
N ILE A 286 26.02 24.88 -1.98
CA ILE A 286 24.85 24.65 -2.83
C ILE A 286 23.71 25.61 -2.45
N ALA A 287 23.20 26.35 -3.44
CA ALA A 287 22.23 27.41 -3.25
C ALA A 287 20.78 26.90 -3.28
N GLY A 288 20.00 27.25 -2.25
CA GLY A 288 18.57 27.02 -2.20
C GLY A 288 17.76 28.26 -2.62
N SER A 289 16.48 28.31 -2.23
CA SER A 289 15.63 29.49 -2.42
C SER A 289 15.32 30.25 -1.13
N HIS A 290 15.15 29.53 -0.02
CA HIS A 290 14.72 30.09 1.26
C HIS A 290 15.46 29.40 2.41
N GLN A 291 15.92 30.19 3.38
CA GLN A 291 16.16 29.68 4.73
C GLN A 291 14.80 29.42 5.38
N ILE A 292 14.47 28.15 5.60
CA ILE A 292 13.16 27.69 6.11
C ILE A 292 13.14 27.47 7.62
N LEU A 293 14.31 27.39 8.23
CA LEU A 293 14.49 27.35 9.68
C LEU A 293 15.72 28.18 10.05
N ARG A 294 15.62 28.93 11.14
CA ARG A 294 16.67 29.84 11.59
C ARG A 294 16.69 29.94 13.11
N ASP A 295 17.86 29.72 13.70
CA ASP A 295 18.08 29.87 15.16
C ASP A 295 17.00 29.09 15.98
N GLY A 296 16.57 27.93 15.47
CA GLY A 296 15.50 27.08 15.99
C GLY A 296 14.06 27.50 15.65
N GLU A 297 13.82 28.65 15.01
CA GLU A 297 12.50 29.20 14.70
C GLU A 297 12.19 29.24 13.19
N VAL A 298 10.93 28.97 12.82
CA VAL A 298 10.46 29.07 11.42
C VAL A 298 10.14 30.54 11.10
N PRO A 299 10.77 31.15 10.08
CA PRO A 299 10.55 32.56 9.74
C PRO A 299 9.21 32.79 9.01
N GLU A 300 8.76 34.05 8.99
CA GLU A 300 7.60 34.50 8.20
C GLU A 300 7.86 34.38 6.67
N LEU A 301 7.52 33.22 6.10
CA LEU A 301 7.64 32.93 4.67
C LEU A 301 6.38 33.34 3.89
N SER A 302 6.57 33.91 2.70
CA SER A 302 5.45 34.41 1.88
C SER A 302 5.69 34.25 0.38
N GLY A 303 4.63 34.42 -0.42
CA GLY A 303 4.64 34.14 -1.86
C GLY A 303 4.25 32.70 -2.19
N SER A 304 3.97 32.44 -3.47
CA SER A 304 3.37 31.18 -3.91
C SER A 304 4.21 29.94 -3.63
N LEU A 305 5.53 30.00 -3.77
CA LEU A 305 6.44 28.87 -3.50
C LEU A 305 6.46 28.47 -2.02
N ALA A 306 6.21 29.42 -1.11
CA ALA A 306 6.10 29.18 0.32
C ALA A 306 4.76 28.55 0.69
N THR A 307 3.65 29.08 0.16
CA THR A 307 2.30 28.68 0.55
C THR A 307 1.69 27.53 -0.26
N SER A 308 2.35 27.05 -1.32
CA SER A 308 1.90 25.89 -2.09
C SER A 308 2.38 24.57 -1.49
N VAL A 309 1.53 23.53 -1.52
CA VAL A 309 1.89 22.16 -1.13
C VAL A 309 2.58 21.48 -2.32
N HIS A 310 3.84 21.07 -2.18
CA HIS A 310 4.66 20.43 -3.21
C HIS A 310 5.56 19.33 -2.62
N PRO A 311 6.12 18.42 -3.46
CA PRO A 311 7.35 17.72 -3.11
C PRO A 311 8.47 18.70 -2.79
N ARG A 312 9.34 18.36 -1.83
CA ARG A 312 10.38 19.23 -1.29
C ARG A 312 11.70 18.49 -1.12
N THR A 313 12.80 19.23 -1.31
CA THR A 313 14.14 18.82 -0.89
C THR A 313 14.69 19.91 0.01
N ALA A 314 15.22 19.55 1.18
CA ALA A 314 15.83 20.49 2.11
C ALA A 314 17.07 19.90 2.79
N VAL A 315 17.93 20.77 3.29
CA VAL A 315 19.05 20.41 4.17
C VAL A 315 19.07 21.35 5.37
N GLY A 316 19.24 20.80 6.56
CA GLY A 316 19.51 21.56 7.78
C GLY A 316 20.64 20.95 8.59
N MET A 317 21.14 21.70 9.55
CA MET A 317 22.20 21.26 10.47
C MET A 317 21.84 21.50 11.93
N ASN A 318 22.44 20.70 12.81
CA ASN A 318 22.47 20.97 14.24
C ASN A 318 23.23 22.28 14.58
N ALA A 319 23.10 22.75 15.82
CA ALA A 319 23.57 24.08 16.23
C ALA A 319 25.09 24.32 16.19
N ASP A 320 25.93 23.29 16.01
CA ASP A 320 27.39 23.44 15.85
C ASP A 320 27.93 23.00 14.48
N GLY A 321 27.03 22.68 13.55
CA GLY A 321 27.33 22.36 12.15
C GLY A 321 28.00 21.01 11.93
N THR A 322 27.86 20.07 12.87
CA THR A 322 28.51 18.75 12.83
C THR A 322 27.62 17.63 12.34
N GLU A 323 26.30 17.82 12.32
CA GLU A 323 25.31 16.83 11.89
C GLU A 323 24.37 17.48 10.87
N LEU A 324 24.09 16.80 9.76
CA LEU A 324 23.11 17.21 8.75
C LEU A 324 21.87 16.32 8.78
N PHE A 325 20.73 16.95 8.53
CA PHE A 325 19.48 16.31 8.16
C PHE A 325 19.17 16.71 6.71
N VAL A 326 19.24 15.74 5.79
CA VAL A 326 18.89 15.93 4.38
C VAL A 326 17.55 15.26 4.14
N VAL A 327 16.54 16.04 3.76
CA VAL A 327 15.15 15.59 3.68
C VAL A 327 14.64 15.64 2.25
N THR A 328 13.97 14.57 1.82
CA THR A 328 13.02 14.62 0.69
C THR A 328 11.61 14.30 1.17
N ILE A 329 10.62 15.06 0.71
CA ILE A 329 9.19 14.82 0.95
C ILE A 329 8.53 14.62 -0.41
N ASP A 330 7.82 13.50 -0.59
CA ASP A 330 7.05 13.24 -1.81
C ASP A 330 5.78 14.09 -1.87
N GLY A 331 5.23 14.31 -3.06
CA GLY A 331 4.02 15.12 -3.21
C GLY A 331 3.41 15.06 -4.60
N ARG A 332 2.19 15.61 -4.74
CA ARG A 332 1.38 15.56 -5.98
C ARG A 332 1.02 14.14 -6.45
N THR A 333 1.28 13.11 -5.64
CA THR A 333 0.85 11.73 -5.90
C THR A 333 -0.45 11.45 -5.14
N ALA A 334 -1.06 10.27 -5.37
CA ALA A 334 -2.14 9.79 -4.50
C ALA A 334 -1.61 9.24 -3.15
N ALA A 335 -0.31 8.99 -3.05
CA ALA A 335 0.34 8.46 -1.85
C ALA A 335 0.70 9.58 -0.86
N SER A 336 1.34 10.66 -1.32
CA SER A 336 1.80 11.77 -0.48
C SER A 336 1.29 13.12 -0.98
N ARG A 337 0.83 13.97 -0.05
CA ARG A 337 0.36 15.34 -0.36
C ARG A 337 1.54 16.28 -0.67
N GLY A 338 2.62 16.21 0.11
CA GLY A 338 3.74 17.15 0.12
C GLY A 338 3.64 18.21 1.23
N MET A 339 4.57 19.16 1.24
CA MET A 339 4.61 20.23 2.25
C MET A 339 4.65 21.64 1.63
N THR A 340 4.10 22.60 2.36
CA THR A 340 4.45 24.03 2.25
C THR A 340 5.84 24.29 2.85
N LEU A 341 6.43 25.47 2.62
CA LEU A 341 7.74 25.77 3.24
C LEU A 341 7.69 25.94 4.77
N PRO A 342 6.62 26.50 5.39
CA PRO A 342 6.46 26.49 6.84
C PRO A 342 6.36 25.08 7.42
N GLU A 343 5.48 24.21 6.87
CA GLU A 343 5.35 22.80 7.32
C GLU A 343 6.68 22.04 7.23
N LEU A 344 7.48 22.31 6.19
CA LEU A 344 8.82 21.75 6.05
C LEU A 344 9.80 22.33 7.08
N GLY A 345 9.72 23.62 7.39
CA GLY A 345 10.52 24.26 8.44
C GLY A 345 10.22 23.71 9.83
N GLU A 346 8.94 23.49 10.13
CA GLU A 346 8.46 22.84 11.36
C GLU A 346 9.04 21.42 11.47
N PHE A 347 8.90 20.60 10.43
CA PHE A 347 9.49 19.25 10.38
C PHE A 347 11.02 19.24 10.54
N MET A 348 11.74 20.20 9.95
CA MET A 348 13.20 20.32 10.15
C MET A 348 13.57 20.65 11.61
N ALA A 349 12.73 21.40 12.34
CA ALA A 349 12.93 21.69 13.76
C ALA A 349 12.67 20.45 14.63
N ASP A 350 11.63 19.67 14.32
CA ASP A 350 11.30 18.42 15.02
C ASP A 350 12.43 17.38 14.88
N LEU A 351 13.08 17.31 13.70
CA LEU A 351 14.29 16.52 13.47
C LEU A 351 15.51 16.99 14.27
N GLY A 352 15.50 18.21 14.83
CA GLY A 352 16.58 18.77 15.64
C GLY A 352 17.55 19.68 14.89
N ALA A 353 17.18 20.19 13.71
CA ALA A 353 17.97 21.22 13.04
C ALA A 353 17.83 22.58 13.76
N GLU A 354 18.91 23.35 13.81
CA GLU A 354 18.92 24.75 14.28
C GLU A 354 18.67 25.71 13.09
N ASN A 355 19.20 25.36 11.91
CA ASN A 355 19.10 26.14 10.68
C ASN A 355 18.86 25.19 9.50
N ALA A 356 18.02 25.59 8.54
CA ALA A 356 17.71 24.78 7.35
C ALA A 356 17.39 25.62 6.11
N VAL A 357 17.67 25.06 4.93
CA VAL A 357 17.48 25.67 3.61
C VAL A 357 16.71 24.72 2.68
N ASN A 358 15.73 25.25 1.94
CA ASN A 358 15.00 24.53 0.89
C ASN A 358 15.77 24.62 -0.45
N LEU A 359 16.12 23.47 -1.03
CA LEU A 359 16.71 23.29 -2.37
C LEU A 359 15.62 23.23 -3.47
N ASP A 360 15.96 22.88 -4.72
CA ASP A 360 14.91 22.70 -5.75
C ASP A 360 13.94 21.56 -5.39
N GLY A 361 12.74 21.56 -5.96
CA GLY A 361 11.71 20.59 -5.62
C GLY A 361 10.63 20.39 -6.70
N GLY A 362 9.46 19.92 -6.29
CA GLY A 362 8.50 19.37 -7.23
C GLY A 362 9.06 18.10 -7.89
N GLY A 363 8.97 17.97 -9.22
CA GLY A 363 9.53 16.81 -9.93
C GLY A 363 11.05 16.72 -9.89
N SER A 364 11.76 17.78 -9.49
CA SER A 364 13.20 17.72 -9.22
C SER A 364 13.52 16.96 -7.93
N THR A 365 12.56 16.80 -7.02
CA THR A 365 12.73 16.10 -5.73
C THR A 365 13.11 14.65 -5.96
N SER A 366 14.36 14.32 -5.69
CA SER A 366 14.88 12.96 -5.81
C SER A 366 15.97 12.72 -4.77
N MET A 367 15.84 11.64 -4.01
CA MET A 367 16.87 11.10 -3.12
C MET A 367 17.27 9.72 -3.60
N VAL A 368 18.57 9.47 -3.65
CA VAL A 368 19.13 8.14 -3.93
C VAL A 368 20.09 7.75 -2.82
N ALA A 369 20.12 6.46 -2.52
CA ALA A 369 21.04 5.88 -1.55
C ALA A 369 21.35 4.43 -1.94
N ARG A 370 22.48 3.92 -1.49
CA ARG A 370 22.84 2.49 -1.52
C ARG A 370 22.82 1.94 -0.10
N PRO A 371 21.69 1.40 0.39
CA PRO A 371 21.62 0.76 1.70
C PRO A 371 22.64 -0.37 1.84
N ALA A 372 23.01 -0.69 3.08
CA ALA A 372 23.99 -1.72 3.41
C ALA A 372 23.74 -3.03 2.65
N GLY A 373 24.74 -3.52 1.93
CA GLY A 373 24.67 -4.76 1.14
C GLY A 373 24.02 -4.63 -0.26
N ALA A 374 23.44 -3.48 -0.63
CA ALA A 374 22.99 -3.23 -1.99
C ALA A 374 24.18 -3.02 -2.95
N GLU A 375 24.02 -3.43 -4.21
CA GLU A 375 25.09 -3.33 -5.23
C GLU A 375 25.25 -1.92 -5.80
N ASP A 376 24.16 -1.15 -5.87
CA ASP A 376 24.08 0.16 -6.53
C ASP A 376 23.10 1.10 -5.81
N VAL A 377 23.19 2.40 -6.09
CA VAL A 377 22.24 3.41 -5.58
C VAL A 377 20.84 3.22 -6.19
N ARG A 378 19.83 3.27 -5.32
CA ARG A 378 18.40 3.18 -5.65
C ARG A 378 17.71 4.48 -5.25
N VAL A 379 16.70 4.88 -6.02
CA VAL A 379 15.80 5.99 -5.68
C VAL A 379 14.97 5.59 -4.44
N GLN A 380 14.89 6.47 -3.45
CA GLN A 380 14.25 6.21 -2.15
C GLN A 380 12.85 6.85 -2.04
N ASN A 381 12.54 7.79 -2.92
CA ASN A 381 11.29 8.53 -2.95
C ASN A 381 10.49 8.22 -4.24
N THR A 382 9.33 8.85 -4.40
CA THR A 382 8.40 8.73 -5.53
C THR A 382 8.40 10.01 -6.38
N PRO A 383 9.23 10.11 -7.45
CA PRO A 383 9.35 11.34 -8.23
C PRO A 383 8.01 11.81 -8.81
N SER A 384 7.62 13.07 -8.56
CA SER A 384 6.26 13.55 -8.87
C SER A 384 5.90 13.61 -10.35
N ASP A 385 6.90 13.49 -11.23
CA ASP A 385 6.73 13.49 -12.69
C ASP A 385 6.56 12.05 -13.24
N GLY A 386 6.56 11.03 -12.37
CA GLY A 386 6.44 9.60 -12.72
C GLY A 386 7.77 8.91 -13.02
N HIS A 387 8.87 9.67 -13.09
CA HIS A 387 10.25 9.23 -13.21
C HIS A 387 11.18 10.30 -12.62
N GLU A 388 12.44 9.98 -12.34
CA GLU A 388 13.43 11.00 -11.98
C GLU A 388 13.51 12.09 -13.06
N ARG A 389 13.53 13.35 -12.63
CA ARG A 389 13.83 14.47 -13.52
C ARG A 389 15.33 14.64 -13.68
N GLN A 390 15.78 15.03 -14.87
CA GLN A 390 17.16 15.47 -15.07
C GLN A 390 17.38 16.85 -14.45
N VAL A 391 18.42 16.97 -13.62
CA VAL A 391 18.83 18.18 -12.90
C VAL A 391 20.29 18.53 -13.27
N PRO A 392 20.74 19.79 -13.17
CA PRO A 392 22.12 20.14 -13.54
C PRO A 392 23.14 19.73 -12.48
N ASN A 393 22.75 19.71 -11.19
CA ASN A 393 23.64 19.34 -10.10
C ASN A 393 22.92 18.59 -8.96
N ALA A 394 23.72 17.89 -8.16
CA ALA A 394 23.31 17.16 -6.98
C ALA A 394 24.27 17.39 -5.81
N LEU A 395 23.75 17.36 -4.57
CA LEU A 395 24.54 17.20 -3.35
C LEU A 395 24.79 15.70 -3.16
N VAL A 396 26.06 15.29 -3.14
CA VAL A 396 26.48 13.88 -3.12
C VAL A 396 27.29 13.55 -1.87
N PHE A 397 27.20 12.30 -1.40
CA PHE A 397 27.90 11.77 -0.23
C PHE A 397 28.80 10.60 -0.62
N TYR A 398 29.99 10.52 -0.02
CA TYR A 398 31.02 9.51 -0.31
C TYR A 398 31.49 8.82 0.97
N SER A 399 31.82 7.52 0.87
CA SER A 399 32.49 6.78 1.94
C SER A 399 33.88 6.32 1.49
N SER A 400 34.91 6.72 2.25
CA SER A 400 36.30 6.29 2.08
C SER A 400 36.70 5.15 3.03
N ALA A 401 35.73 4.52 3.71
CA ALA A 401 36.00 3.38 4.56
C ALA A 401 36.38 2.11 3.74
N PRO A 402 37.16 1.15 4.29
CA PRO A 402 37.66 0.03 3.49
C PRO A 402 36.60 -1.01 3.07
N ALA A 403 36.28 -1.06 1.77
CA ALA A 403 35.39 -2.05 1.15
C ALA A 403 35.80 -3.51 1.47
N GLU A 404 37.07 -3.84 1.26
CA GLU A 404 37.61 -5.21 1.38
C GLU A 404 37.69 -5.74 2.82
N GLN A 405 37.44 -4.88 3.83
CA GLN A 405 37.52 -5.27 5.23
C GLN A 405 36.12 -5.63 5.75
N LEU A 406 35.82 -6.94 5.80
CA LEU A 406 34.62 -7.44 6.48
C LEU A 406 34.55 -6.89 7.92
N SER A 407 33.42 -6.25 8.23
CA SER A 407 33.15 -5.62 9.53
C SER A 407 31.75 -5.90 10.07
N ASP A 408 30.85 -6.45 9.26
CA ASP A 408 29.49 -6.79 9.69
C ASP A 408 28.85 -7.86 8.78
N ALA A 409 27.60 -8.22 9.08
CA ALA A 409 26.77 -9.11 8.26
C ALA A 409 25.36 -8.53 8.06
N LYS A 410 24.70 -8.90 6.96
CA LYS A 410 23.24 -8.72 6.73
C LYS A 410 22.62 -10.06 6.35
N ILE A 411 21.32 -10.20 6.56
CA ILE A 411 20.50 -11.27 6.00
C ILE A 411 19.17 -10.67 5.55
N GLU A 412 18.73 -11.00 4.35
CA GLU A 412 17.51 -10.47 3.73
C GLU A 412 16.77 -11.56 2.93
N PRO A 413 15.43 -11.52 2.83
CA PRO A 413 14.68 -12.47 2.00
C PRO A 413 14.94 -12.18 0.52
N GLN A 414 15.07 -13.23 -0.31
CA GLN A 414 15.31 -13.04 -1.75
C GLN A 414 14.13 -12.41 -2.49
N ILE A 415 12.91 -12.52 -1.94
CA ILE A 415 11.80 -11.63 -2.32
C ILE A 415 11.76 -10.49 -1.31
N GLU A 416 12.00 -9.27 -1.79
CA GLU A 416 12.15 -8.07 -0.96
C GLU A 416 10.98 -7.90 0.03
N GLY A 417 11.30 -7.70 1.31
CA GLY A 417 10.34 -7.56 2.41
C GLY A 417 9.58 -8.83 2.86
N GLN A 418 9.69 -9.98 2.16
CA GLN A 418 8.84 -11.16 2.45
C GLN A 418 9.36 -12.04 3.59
N THR A 419 9.12 -11.65 4.84
CA THR A 419 9.44 -12.44 6.05
C THR A 419 8.31 -13.36 6.54
N THR A 420 7.11 -13.29 5.95
CA THR A 420 6.00 -14.21 6.27
C THR A 420 6.08 -15.51 5.43
N ILE A 421 5.79 -16.64 6.07
CA ILE A 421 5.84 -18.01 5.50
C ILE A 421 4.58 -18.78 5.96
N PHE A 422 3.90 -19.51 5.07
CA PHE A 422 2.82 -20.43 5.48
C PHE A 422 3.40 -21.72 6.10
N ALA A 423 2.66 -22.36 7.01
CA ALA A 423 3.03 -23.68 7.51
C ALA A 423 3.12 -24.69 6.35
N GLY A 424 4.22 -25.45 6.31
CA GLY A 424 4.56 -26.38 5.22
C GLY A 424 5.23 -25.75 3.99
N GLN A 425 5.25 -24.42 3.86
CA GLN A 425 5.82 -23.70 2.72
C GLN A 425 7.19 -23.08 3.06
N HIS A 426 7.86 -22.48 2.08
CA HIS A 426 9.26 -22.05 2.18
C HIS A 426 9.51 -20.55 2.03
N ARG A 427 10.70 -20.13 2.46
CA ARG A 427 11.32 -18.86 2.06
C ARG A 427 12.83 -19.01 1.90
N THR A 428 13.38 -18.38 0.88
CA THR A 428 14.81 -18.31 0.58
C THR A 428 15.38 -16.97 1.04
N PHE A 429 16.49 -17.02 1.77
CA PHE A 429 17.20 -15.85 2.30
C PHE A 429 18.61 -15.78 1.73
N GLU A 430 19.11 -14.57 1.50
CA GLU A 430 20.52 -14.32 1.21
C GLU A 430 21.24 -13.82 2.47
N GLY A 431 22.46 -14.32 2.69
CA GLY A 431 23.38 -13.92 3.74
C GLY A 431 24.57 -13.19 3.15
N ILE A 432 24.77 -11.95 3.60
CA ILE A 432 25.66 -10.97 2.97
C ILE A 432 26.76 -10.59 3.98
N GLY A 433 28.03 -10.66 3.55
CA GLY A 433 29.12 -10.03 4.29
C GLY A 433 29.17 -8.53 3.97
N LEU A 434 29.38 -7.68 4.98
CA LEU A 434 29.48 -6.23 4.81
C LEU A 434 30.90 -5.73 5.08
N GLY A 435 31.42 -4.92 4.15
CA GLY A 435 32.66 -4.18 4.32
C GLY A 435 32.53 -3.00 5.29
N ALA A 436 33.64 -2.36 5.62
CA ALA A 436 33.67 -1.24 6.55
C ALA A 436 32.99 0.03 6.02
N ASN A 437 32.73 0.11 4.70
CA ASN A 437 31.87 1.11 4.05
C ASN A 437 30.44 0.60 3.78
N LEU A 438 30.08 -0.58 4.31
CA LEU A 438 28.81 -1.30 4.13
C LEU A 438 28.54 -1.84 2.71
N GLU A 439 29.56 -1.91 1.85
CA GLU A 439 29.49 -2.64 0.57
C GLU A 439 29.41 -4.16 0.76
N ARG A 440 28.80 -4.82 -0.22
CA ARG A 440 28.64 -6.27 -0.31
C ARG A 440 29.98 -6.98 -0.54
N ILE A 441 30.43 -7.75 0.44
CA ILE A 441 31.55 -8.69 0.30
C ILE A 441 31.01 -10.09 -0.02
N ALA A 442 31.49 -10.66 -1.12
CA ALA A 442 31.25 -12.05 -1.50
C ALA A 442 32.03 -13.03 -0.59
N ALA A 443 31.46 -13.36 0.58
CA ALA A 443 32.02 -14.29 1.55
C ALA A 443 31.03 -15.43 1.88
N ASP A 444 31.55 -16.63 2.12
CA ASP A 444 30.74 -17.80 2.47
C ASP A 444 30.62 -17.89 4.00
N GLY A 445 29.41 -18.05 4.52
CA GLY A 445 29.10 -18.08 5.94
C GLY A 445 28.29 -19.31 6.36
N GLU A 446 27.72 -19.26 7.55
CA GLU A 446 26.94 -20.34 8.16
C GLU A 446 25.55 -19.84 8.53
N PHE A 447 24.51 -20.55 8.09
CA PHE A 447 23.12 -20.27 8.45
C PHE A 447 22.65 -21.12 9.63
N SER A 448 21.72 -20.57 10.41
CA SER A 448 21.08 -21.25 11.54
C SER A 448 19.65 -20.71 11.73
N VAL A 449 18.77 -21.52 12.30
CA VAL A 449 17.36 -21.19 12.53
C VAL A 449 16.95 -21.45 13.98
N ASP A 450 15.91 -20.77 14.44
CA ASP A 450 15.36 -20.82 15.80
C ASP A 450 13.85 -20.56 15.76
N GLY A 451 13.06 -21.18 16.65
CA GLY A 451 11.59 -21.19 16.56
C GLY A 451 11.01 -22.28 15.63
N PRO A 452 9.77 -22.14 15.10
CA PRO A 452 9.08 -23.18 14.33
C PRO A 452 9.47 -23.14 12.84
N VAL A 453 10.76 -23.26 12.57
CA VAL A 453 11.37 -23.26 11.23
C VAL A 453 12.46 -24.31 11.12
N GLU A 454 12.54 -24.98 9.97
CA GLU A 454 13.61 -25.93 9.64
C GLU A 454 14.44 -25.42 8.45
N LEU A 455 15.77 -25.55 8.54
CA LEU A 455 16.71 -25.20 7.47
C LEU A 455 16.79 -26.38 6.49
N THR A 456 16.15 -26.27 5.32
CA THR A 456 16.06 -27.36 4.33
C THR A 456 17.24 -27.39 3.37
N GLU A 457 17.76 -26.22 2.98
CA GLU A 457 18.92 -26.09 2.08
C GLU A 457 19.80 -24.91 2.50
N ALA A 458 21.12 -25.02 2.33
CA ALA A 458 22.05 -23.89 2.44
C ALA A 458 23.34 -24.17 1.64
N ASP A 459 23.88 -23.16 0.97
CA ASP A 459 25.14 -23.23 0.22
C ASP A 459 26.28 -22.35 0.79
N GLY A 460 25.97 -21.55 1.81
CA GLY A 460 26.88 -20.59 2.45
C GLY A 460 26.64 -19.13 2.08
N ARG A 461 25.79 -18.85 1.08
CA ARG A 461 25.32 -17.49 0.71
C ARG A 461 23.81 -17.40 0.63
N ALA A 462 23.14 -18.48 0.24
CA ALA A 462 21.70 -18.63 0.35
C ALA A 462 21.32 -19.73 1.35
N ALA A 463 20.12 -19.60 1.92
CA ALA A 463 19.47 -20.61 2.73
C ALA A 463 17.97 -20.65 2.44
N THR A 464 17.43 -21.86 2.25
CA THR A 464 15.99 -22.13 2.20
C THR A 464 15.56 -22.61 3.58
N VAL A 465 14.50 -22.00 4.14
CA VAL A 465 13.85 -22.48 5.36
C VAL A 465 12.40 -22.85 5.07
N GLN A 466 11.87 -23.82 5.80
CA GLN A 466 10.46 -24.22 5.78
C GLN A 466 9.79 -23.79 7.09
N GLY A 467 8.59 -23.21 7.03
CA GLY A 467 7.76 -22.98 8.22
C GLY A 467 7.14 -24.27 8.71
N THR A 468 7.33 -24.66 9.97
CA THR A 468 6.87 -25.98 10.48
C THR A 468 5.58 -25.92 11.28
N ALA A 469 5.28 -24.77 11.90
CA ALA A 469 4.04 -24.51 12.64
C ALA A 469 3.85 -22.99 12.83
N PRO A 470 2.62 -22.48 13.03
CA PRO A 470 2.39 -21.06 13.27
C PRO A 470 3.15 -20.51 14.49
N GLY A 471 3.64 -19.27 14.40
CA GLY A 471 4.39 -18.58 15.44
C GLY A 471 5.58 -17.77 14.90
N GLU A 472 6.42 -17.24 15.81
CA GLU A 472 7.63 -16.50 15.45
C GLU A 472 8.85 -17.41 15.33
N GLY A 473 9.49 -17.38 14.16
CA GLY A 473 10.79 -18.00 13.90
C GLY A 473 11.87 -16.95 13.66
N HIS A 474 13.10 -17.38 13.52
CA HIS A 474 14.22 -16.53 13.14
C HIS A 474 15.19 -17.26 12.23
N VAL A 475 15.76 -16.53 11.26
CA VAL A 475 16.88 -16.99 10.45
C VAL A 475 18.10 -16.12 10.79
N ALA A 476 19.26 -16.75 10.98
CA ALA A 476 20.50 -16.07 11.32
C ALA A 476 21.65 -16.51 10.42
N TYR A 477 22.41 -15.53 9.94
CA TYR A 477 23.58 -15.71 9.09
C TYR A 477 24.84 -15.23 9.80
N ARG A 478 25.91 -16.02 9.76
CA ARG A 478 27.18 -15.75 10.47
C ARG A 478 28.37 -15.90 9.54
N VAL A 479 29.14 -14.83 9.37
CA VAL A 479 30.31 -14.76 8.48
C VAL A 479 31.46 -14.02 9.15
N GLY A 480 32.67 -14.56 9.07
CA GLY A 480 33.90 -13.97 9.63
C GLY A 480 33.95 -13.73 11.15
N GLY A 481 32.90 -14.07 11.90
CA GLY A 481 32.73 -13.73 13.32
C GLY A 481 31.63 -12.69 13.59
N HIS A 482 31.08 -12.09 12.54
CA HIS A 482 29.90 -11.23 12.57
C HIS A 482 28.63 -12.08 12.39
N GLN A 483 27.49 -11.60 12.87
CA GLN A 483 26.21 -12.32 12.76
C GLN A 483 25.04 -11.35 12.62
N ALA A 484 24.19 -11.61 11.63
CA ALA A 484 22.86 -11.02 11.50
C ALA A 484 21.77 -12.03 11.93
N ARG A 485 20.62 -11.54 12.39
CA ARG A 485 19.42 -12.33 12.73
C ARG A 485 18.20 -11.54 12.28
N LEU A 486 17.29 -12.20 11.57
CA LEU A 486 16.05 -11.65 11.02
C LEU A 486 14.88 -12.47 11.56
N PRO A 487 13.83 -11.85 12.14
CA PRO A 487 12.61 -12.55 12.50
C PRO A 487 11.83 -12.95 11.24
N VAL A 488 11.13 -14.08 11.32
CA VAL A 488 10.23 -14.58 10.29
C VAL A 488 8.91 -14.99 10.94
N ARG A 489 7.79 -14.67 10.30
CA ARG A 489 6.46 -14.98 10.82
C ARG A 489 5.91 -16.21 10.10
N ILE A 490 5.58 -17.25 10.86
CA ILE A 490 4.96 -18.45 10.32
C ILE A 490 3.46 -18.36 10.62
N VAL A 491 2.65 -18.39 9.56
CA VAL A 491 1.19 -18.31 9.64
C VAL A 491 0.56 -19.69 9.40
N GLY A 492 -0.75 -19.78 9.23
CA GLY A 492 -1.49 -21.03 9.11
C GLY A 492 -1.13 -21.88 7.89
N GLU A 493 -1.82 -23.01 7.75
CA GLU A 493 -1.77 -23.81 6.52
C GLU A 493 -2.44 -23.05 5.36
N LEU A 494 -1.87 -23.21 4.16
CA LEU A 494 -2.35 -22.56 2.94
C LEU A 494 -3.73 -23.11 2.54
N VAL A 495 -4.76 -22.26 2.50
CA VAL A 495 -6.13 -22.65 2.09
C VAL A 495 -6.49 -22.21 0.68
N GLY A 496 -5.76 -21.26 0.10
CA GLY A 496 -6.02 -20.77 -1.26
C GLY A 496 -4.87 -19.97 -1.87
N LEU A 497 -4.97 -19.73 -3.18
CA LEU A 497 -4.03 -18.96 -3.97
C LEU A 497 -4.74 -17.83 -4.71
N ARG A 498 -4.05 -16.70 -4.90
CA ARG A 498 -4.50 -15.54 -5.69
C ARG A 498 -3.37 -15.07 -6.60
N SER A 499 -3.67 -14.78 -7.85
CA SER A 499 -2.71 -14.19 -8.80
C SER A 499 -2.78 -12.66 -8.79
N SER A 500 -1.66 -12.00 -9.12
CA SER A 500 -1.59 -10.53 -9.25
C SER A 500 -2.49 -9.96 -10.35
N THR A 501 -2.85 -10.76 -11.35
CA THR A 501 -3.95 -10.50 -12.28
C THR A 501 -4.77 -11.77 -12.51
N PRO A 502 -6.12 -11.69 -12.59
CA PRO A 502 -6.96 -12.85 -12.91
C PRO A 502 -6.90 -13.25 -14.40
N ALA A 503 -6.45 -12.34 -15.27
CA ALA A 503 -6.37 -12.55 -16.71
C ALA A 503 -5.16 -11.88 -17.36
N ILE A 504 -4.71 -12.42 -18.50
CA ILE A 504 -3.62 -11.88 -19.32
C ILE A 504 -4.06 -11.85 -20.78
N ASN A 505 -3.85 -10.71 -21.43
CA ASN A 505 -4.15 -10.52 -22.85
C ASN A 505 -2.86 -10.21 -23.62
N LEU A 506 -2.39 -11.14 -24.43
CA LEU A 506 -1.14 -11.04 -25.20
C LEU A 506 -1.43 -10.70 -26.67
N ALA A 507 -0.71 -9.72 -27.21
CA ALA A 507 -0.95 -9.25 -28.57
C ALA A 507 -0.61 -10.31 -29.64
N ASP A 508 0.49 -11.04 -29.44
CA ASP A 508 1.03 -12.04 -30.37
C ASP A 508 1.98 -13.04 -29.66
N ALA A 509 2.70 -13.86 -30.43
CA ALA A 509 3.64 -14.88 -29.95
C ALA A 509 5.00 -14.36 -29.43
N ALA A 510 5.26 -13.05 -29.48
CA ALA A 510 6.42 -12.40 -28.88
C ALA A 510 6.06 -11.61 -27.61
N ALA A 511 4.78 -11.32 -27.38
CA ALA A 511 4.28 -10.71 -26.16
C ALA A 511 4.36 -11.67 -24.95
N SER A 512 4.58 -11.09 -23.77
CA SER A 512 4.59 -11.78 -22.48
C SER A 512 4.14 -10.84 -21.37
N ALA A 513 3.71 -11.40 -20.24
CA ALA A 513 3.33 -10.66 -19.04
C ALA A 513 3.81 -11.40 -17.79
N GLU A 514 4.05 -10.64 -16.72
CA GLU A 514 4.47 -11.20 -15.42
C GLU A 514 3.27 -11.42 -14.50
N VAL A 515 3.28 -12.55 -13.80
CA VAL A 515 2.35 -12.91 -12.73
C VAL A 515 3.14 -13.23 -11.48
N THR A 516 2.66 -12.77 -10.35
CA THR A 516 3.06 -13.26 -9.03
C THR A 516 1.86 -13.94 -8.37
N ILE A 517 2.14 -14.89 -7.47
CA ILE A 517 1.10 -15.68 -6.79
C ILE A 517 1.23 -15.45 -5.29
N ASP A 518 0.18 -14.90 -4.69
CA ASP A 518 0.06 -14.81 -3.23
C ASP A 518 -0.73 -16.01 -2.71
N GLY A 519 -0.30 -16.56 -1.58
CA GLY A 519 -1.10 -17.51 -0.80
C GLY A 519 -1.94 -16.80 0.25
N PHE A 520 -2.93 -17.51 0.80
CA PHE A 520 -3.64 -17.09 2.02
C PHE A 520 -4.05 -18.27 2.90
N ASP A 521 -4.18 -18.03 4.21
CA ASP A 521 -4.69 -18.98 5.21
C ASP A 521 -6.14 -18.65 5.65
N ALA A 522 -6.70 -19.47 6.55
CA ALA A 522 -8.07 -19.30 7.06
C ALA A 522 -8.24 -18.23 8.16
N ASP A 523 -7.15 -17.58 8.60
CA ASP A 523 -7.19 -16.37 9.44
C ASP A 523 -6.96 -15.09 8.59
N GLY A 524 -6.80 -15.23 7.27
CA GLY A 524 -6.68 -14.12 6.32
C GLY A 524 -5.28 -13.52 6.22
N HIS A 525 -4.24 -14.23 6.66
CA HIS A 525 -2.86 -13.80 6.42
C HIS A 525 -2.48 -13.99 4.95
N VAL A 526 -1.72 -13.04 4.38
CA VAL A 526 -1.28 -13.09 2.97
C VAL A 526 0.26 -13.07 2.87
N ALA A 527 0.83 -13.90 2.00
CA ALA A 527 2.26 -13.88 1.69
C ALA A 527 2.57 -14.35 0.26
N ARG A 528 3.67 -13.87 -0.33
CA ARG A 528 4.13 -14.29 -1.66
C ARG A 528 4.59 -15.76 -1.64
N MET A 529 4.06 -16.58 -2.54
CA MET A 529 4.54 -17.96 -2.74
C MET A 529 5.89 -17.96 -3.47
N GLU A 530 6.80 -18.85 -3.08
CA GLU A 530 8.01 -19.09 -3.89
C GLU A 530 7.74 -20.01 -5.08
N ALA A 531 8.60 -19.91 -6.10
CA ALA A 531 8.53 -20.76 -7.28
C ALA A 531 8.66 -22.26 -6.97
N ARG A 532 9.36 -22.61 -5.87
CA ARG A 532 9.56 -24.00 -5.42
C ARG A 532 8.29 -24.64 -4.82
N ASP A 533 7.38 -23.82 -4.32
CA ASP A 533 6.15 -24.26 -3.62
C ASP A 533 4.95 -24.40 -4.59
N LEU A 534 5.16 -24.16 -5.89
CA LEU A 534 4.12 -24.10 -6.91
C LEU A 534 4.38 -25.09 -8.05
N GLU A 535 3.48 -26.05 -8.21
CA GLU A 535 3.32 -26.77 -9.47
C GLU A 535 2.65 -25.87 -10.50
N VAL A 536 3.29 -25.70 -11.66
CA VAL A 536 2.82 -24.81 -12.73
C VAL A 536 2.53 -25.61 -13.99
N SER A 537 1.38 -25.38 -14.60
CA SER A 537 0.98 -25.97 -15.88
C SER A 537 0.32 -24.92 -16.78
N ALA A 538 0.39 -25.12 -18.10
CA ALA A 538 -0.14 -24.18 -19.09
C ALA A 538 -0.82 -24.92 -20.24
N ASP A 539 -1.93 -24.38 -20.74
CA ASP A 539 -2.68 -24.95 -21.86
C ASP A 539 -1.91 -24.89 -23.20
N PRO A 540 -2.25 -25.73 -24.19
CA PRO A 540 -1.56 -25.78 -25.48
C PRO A 540 -1.55 -24.43 -26.22
N GLY A 541 -0.36 -23.91 -26.51
CA GLY A 541 -0.15 -22.58 -27.10
C GLY A 541 0.34 -21.52 -26.12
N LEU A 542 0.47 -21.87 -24.84
CA LEU A 542 1.00 -21.03 -23.76
C LEU A 542 2.26 -21.66 -23.14
N ARG A 543 3.02 -20.84 -22.39
CA ARG A 543 4.12 -21.26 -21.53
C ARG A 543 4.21 -20.34 -20.32
N ALA A 544 4.59 -20.88 -19.17
CA ALA A 544 5.05 -20.11 -18.03
C ALA A 544 6.48 -20.52 -17.66
N THR A 545 7.27 -19.56 -17.17
CA THR A 545 8.64 -19.77 -16.64
C THR A 545 8.88 -18.83 -15.48
N SER A 546 9.51 -19.32 -14.41
CA SER A 546 9.80 -18.49 -13.23
C SER A 546 11.23 -17.91 -13.24
N ASP A 547 11.41 -16.82 -12.51
CA ASP A 547 12.70 -16.33 -12.02
C ASP A 547 13.37 -17.29 -11.01
N GLY A 548 12.59 -18.16 -10.36
CA GLY A 548 13.03 -19.06 -9.30
C GLY A 548 12.78 -18.52 -7.88
N GLN A 549 12.36 -17.27 -7.76
CA GLN A 549 12.14 -16.56 -6.49
C GLN A 549 10.64 -16.40 -6.20
N GLY A 550 9.84 -15.92 -7.17
CA GLY A 550 8.39 -15.77 -6.99
C GLY A 550 7.62 -15.10 -8.14
N THR A 551 8.30 -14.72 -9.22
CA THR A 551 7.70 -14.13 -10.43
C THR A 551 7.62 -15.17 -11.54
N PHE A 552 6.56 -15.12 -12.34
CA PHE A 552 6.32 -16.02 -13.46
C PHE A 552 6.05 -15.22 -14.73
N LEU A 553 6.97 -15.33 -15.69
CA LEU A 553 6.77 -14.80 -17.04
C LEU A 553 5.87 -15.76 -17.82
N VAL A 554 4.66 -15.31 -18.13
CA VAL A 554 3.70 -16.00 -18.99
C VAL A 554 3.90 -15.52 -20.43
N GLN A 555 4.04 -16.48 -21.35
CA GLN A 555 4.36 -16.25 -22.76
C GLN A 555 3.43 -17.04 -23.67
N ALA A 556 3.16 -16.49 -24.84
CA ALA A 556 2.53 -17.24 -25.93
C ALA A 556 3.56 -18.09 -26.68
N THR A 557 3.16 -19.28 -27.15
CA THR A 557 3.95 -20.12 -28.08
C THR A 557 3.28 -20.28 -29.45
N SER A 558 2.10 -19.69 -29.63
CA SER A 558 1.31 -19.67 -30.86
C SER A 558 0.84 -18.25 -31.18
N PRO A 559 0.69 -17.83 -32.46
CA PRO A 559 0.17 -16.51 -32.80
C PRO A 559 -1.27 -16.23 -32.35
N SER A 560 -2.02 -17.29 -32.04
CA SER A 560 -3.28 -17.22 -31.29
C SER A 560 -3.44 -18.44 -30.40
N ALA A 561 -4.07 -18.23 -29.24
CA ALA A 561 -4.35 -19.23 -28.22
C ALA A 561 -5.43 -18.68 -27.28
N SER A 562 -6.14 -19.57 -26.59
CA SER A 562 -6.99 -19.25 -25.44
C SER A 562 -7.01 -20.47 -24.51
N GLY A 563 -6.79 -20.23 -23.21
CA GLY A 563 -6.62 -21.26 -22.20
C GLY A 563 -6.11 -20.64 -20.90
N HIS A 564 -5.52 -21.45 -20.02
CA HIS A 564 -5.09 -21.00 -18.70
C HIS A 564 -3.61 -21.33 -18.43
N VAL A 565 -3.03 -20.55 -17.52
CA VAL A 565 -1.90 -21.02 -16.70
C VAL A 565 -2.45 -21.35 -15.32
N THR A 566 -2.26 -22.59 -14.87
CA THR A 566 -2.70 -23.08 -13.56
C THR A 566 -1.50 -23.19 -12.63
N PHE A 567 -1.61 -22.57 -11.45
CA PHE A 567 -0.65 -22.64 -10.36
C PHE A 567 -1.31 -23.42 -9.21
N ARG A 568 -0.59 -24.38 -8.61
CA ARG A 568 -1.12 -25.23 -7.52
C ARG A 568 -0.08 -25.47 -6.43
N SER A 569 -0.50 -25.40 -5.17
CA SER A 569 0.27 -25.87 -4.01
C SER A 569 -0.65 -26.68 -3.10
N GLY A 570 -0.34 -27.96 -2.87
CA GLY A 570 -1.27 -28.88 -2.21
C GLY A 570 -2.61 -28.96 -2.94
N GLU A 571 -3.71 -28.74 -2.21
CA GLU A 571 -5.07 -28.66 -2.79
C GLU A 571 -5.43 -27.25 -3.30
N ALA A 572 -4.72 -26.21 -2.86
CA ALA A 572 -4.94 -24.84 -3.28
C ALA A 572 -4.48 -24.61 -4.72
N GLN A 573 -5.34 -24.05 -5.57
CA GLN A 573 -5.03 -23.73 -6.97
C GLN A 573 -5.57 -22.34 -7.37
N VAL A 574 -4.93 -21.72 -8.34
CA VAL A 574 -5.44 -20.54 -9.06
C VAL A 574 -5.19 -20.68 -10.56
N ARG A 575 -6.15 -20.25 -11.38
CA ARG A 575 -6.05 -20.23 -12.84
C ARG A 575 -6.05 -18.81 -13.34
N VAL A 576 -4.99 -18.43 -14.07
CA VAL A 576 -4.94 -17.17 -14.81
C VAL A 576 -5.42 -17.45 -16.22
N ALA A 577 -6.52 -16.82 -16.62
CA ALA A 577 -7.03 -16.92 -17.99
C ALA A 577 -6.10 -16.16 -18.95
N VAL A 578 -5.77 -16.75 -20.10
CA VAL A 578 -4.88 -16.13 -21.09
C VAL A 578 -5.51 -16.19 -22.48
N ALA A 579 -5.60 -15.02 -23.13
CA ALA A 579 -5.93 -14.91 -24.54
C ALA A 579 -4.76 -14.34 -25.34
N VAL A 580 -4.56 -14.84 -26.56
CA VAL A 580 -3.46 -14.45 -27.45
C VAL A 580 -4.01 -14.14 -28.84
N GLY A 581 -3.59 -13.02 -29.41
CA GLY A 581 -3.84 -12.62 -30.79
C GLY A 581 -4.94 -11.55 -30.92
N THR A 582 -4.61 -10.45 -31.59
CA THR A 582 -5.51 -9.28 -31.72
C THR A 582 -6.41 -9.29 -32.95
N ARG A 583 -7.57 -8.64 -32.83
CA ARG A 583 -8.46 -8.20 -33.92
C ARG A 583 -8.71 -6.70 -33.86
N GLU A 584 -9.07 -6.10 -35.01
CA GLU A 584 -9.56 -4.71 -35.09
C GLU A 584 -11.10 -4.71 -34.97
N VAL A 585 -11.67 -3.89 -34.09
CA VAL A 585 -13.11 -3.80 -33.81
C VAL A 585 -13.56 -2.33 -33.92
N PRO A 586 -14.50 -1.96 -34.82
CA PRO A 586 -15.00 -0.58 -34.90
C PRO A 586 -15.86 -0.24 -33.67
N ILE A 587 -15.69 0.97 -33.11
CA ILE A 587 -16.40 1.41 -31.88
C ILE A 587 -17.58 2.32 -32.21
N THR A 588 -17.39 3.32 -33.08
CA THR A 588 -18.48 4.21 -33.49
C THR A 588 -18.36 4.57 -34.97
N ASP A 589 -19.51 4.71 -35.61
CA ASP A 589 -19.60 5.48 -36.86
C ASP A 589 -19.52 6.97 -36.51
N PHE A 590 -18.91 7.76 -37.40
CA PHE A 590 -18.87 9.23 -37.34
C PHE A 590 -19.74 9.87 -38.44
N GLY A 591 -20.51 9.06 -39.19
CA GLY A 591 -21.49 9.49 -40.18
C GLY A 591 -22.83 9.93 -39.59
N ASP A 592 -23.15 9.45 -38.38
CA ASP A 592 -24.30 9.90 -37.59
C ASP A 592 -23.82 10.89 -36.52
N LEU A 593 -24.23 12.16 -36.65
CA LEU A 593 -23.92 13.22 -35.69
C LEU A 593 -25.05 13.50 -34.71
N ASP A 594 -26.25 12.95 -34.94
CA ASP A 594 -27.43 13.25 -34.11
C ASP A 594 -27.38 12.51 -32.75
N GLY A 595 -26.44 11.55 -32.59
CA GLY A 595 -26.11 10.87 -31.34
C GLY A 595 -24.75 11.25 -30.73
N PHE A 596 -24.30 12.49 -30.97
CA PHE A 596 -23.15 13.11 -30.29
C PHE A 596 -23.52 14.51 -29.76
N SER A 597 -22.89 14.89 -28.65
CA SER A 597 -22.95 16.23 -28.05
C SER A 597 -21.54 16.78 -27.77
N ASP A 598 -21.41 18.04 -27.38
CA ASP A 598 -20.12 18.65 -27.01
C ASP A 598 -20.13 19.40 -25.67
N GLU A 599 -18.96 19.42 -25.02
CA GLU A 599 -18.69 20.15 -23.77
C GLU A 599 -17.32 20.83 -23.85
N THR A 600 -17.16 21.94 -23.15
CA THR A 600 -15.89 22.69 -23.11
C THR A 600 -15.44 22.96 -21.68
N ALA A 601 -14.14 22.95 -21.45
CA ALA A 601 -13.51 23.39 -20.20
C ALA A 601 -12.61 24.58 -20.50
N ARG A 602 -13.04 25.78 -20.09
CA ARG A 602 -12.28 27.05 -20.27
C ARG A 602 -11.83 27.29 -21.72
N ALA A 603 -12.70 26.95 -22.65
CA ALA A 603 -12.54 27.03 -24.11
C ALA A 603 -13.89 27.42 -24.75
N THR A 604 -13.91 27.63 -26.06
CA THR A 604 -15.14 27.48 -26.87
C THR A 604 -14.87 26.57 -28.06
N GLY A 605 -15.91 26.12 -28.78
CA GLY A 605 -15.74 25.31 -29.99
C GLY A 605 -17.06 24.91 -30.63
N SER A 606 -16.97 24.04 -31.65
CA SER A 606 -18.09 23.30 -32.24
C SER A 606 -17.61 22.12 -33.08
N PHE A 607 -18.52 21.18 -33.38
CA PHE A 607 -18.25 20.04 -34.26
C PHE A 607 -19.14 20.04 -35.51
N SER A 608 -18.69 19.39 -36.59
CA SER A 608 -19.43 19.33 -37.86
C SER A 608 -19.01 18.16 -38.75
N ALA A 609 -19.86 17.80 -39.72
CA ALA A 609 -19.61 16.70 -40.64
C ALA A 609 -18.45 16.98 -41.61
N ALA A 610 -17.55 16.02 -41.75
CA ALA A 610 -16.35 16.08 -42.59
C ALA A 610 -16.18 14.81 -43.42
N LYS A 611 -15.03 14.68 -44.09
CA LYS A 611 -14.62 13.50 -44.87
C LYS A 611 -13.31 12.98 -44.33
N GLY A 612 -13.23 11.68 -44.10
CA GLY A 612 -12.07 10.99 -43.54
C GLY A 612 -10.87 10.89 -44.50
N PRO A 613 -9.86 10.08 -44.14
CA PRO A 613 -8.68 9.88 -44.97
C PRO A 613 -8.98 9.20 -46.31
N GLU A 614 -9.98 8.32 -46.36
CA GLU A 614 -10.34 7.56 -47.57
C GLU A 614 -11.64 8.06 -48.24
N PRO A 615 -11.80 7.91 -49.57
CA PRO A 615 -12.98 8.37 -50.30
C PRO A 615 -14.27 7.64 -49.89
N GLY A 616 -15.08 8.30 -49.05
CA GLY A 616 -16.37 7.79 -48.58
C GLY A 616 -16.44 7.57 -47.08
N THR A 617 -15.29 7.56 -46.38
CA THR A 617 -15.21 7.53 -44.92
C THR A 617 -15.82 8.81 -44.33
N PRO A 618 -16.79 8.72 -43.40
CA PRO A 618 -17.26 9.86 -42.64
C PRO A 618 -16.23 10.30 -41.59
N ALA A 619 -16.27 11.56 -41.20
CA ALA A 619 -15.40 12.11 -40.17
C ALA A 619 -16.12 13.25 -39.44
N VAL A 620 -15.68 13.55 -38.21
CA VAL A 620 -16.09 14.76 -37.48
C VAL A 620 -14.96 15.77 -37.56
N ARG A 621 -15.25 17.01 -37.94
CA ARG A 621 -14.35 18.16 -37.76
C ARG A 621 -14.61 18.78 -36.41
N LEU A 622 -13.58 18.98 -35.60
CA LEU A 622 -13.64 19.65 -34.30
C LEU A 622 -12.89 20.98 -34.43
N GLN A 623 -13.58 22.09 -34.19
CA GLN A 623 -13.00 23.44 -34.21
C GLN A 623 -13.10 24.03 -32.81
N TYR A 624 -12.01 24.56 -32.26
CA TYR A 624 -11.95 24.97 -30.85
C TYR A 624 -11.02 26.17 -30.63
N ASP A 625 -11.31 26.96 -29.61
CA ASP A 625 -10.57 28.16 -29.21
C ASP A 625 -10.04 28.00 -27.77
N PHE A 626 -8.71 27.91 -27.65
CA PHE A 626 -8.00 27.80 -26.37
C PHE A 626 -7.35 29.12 -25.94
N THR A 627 -7.60 30.23 -26.64
CA THR A 627 -7.11 31.58 -26.25
C THR A 627 -7.84 32.14 -25.02
N THR A 628 -8.97 31.55 -24.63
CA THR A 628 -9.92 32.10 -23.65
C THR A 628 -9.48 31.97 -22.17
N SER A 629 -8.35 31.34 -21.90
CA SER A 629 -7.85 31.01 -20.55
C SER A 629 -6.33 30.80 -20.59
N THR A 630 -5.64 30.95 -19.44
CA THR A 630 -4.25 30.50 -19.23
C THR A 630 -4.14 29.22 -18.41
N ALA A 631 -5.21 28.81 -17.70
CA ALA A 631 -5.32 27.49 -17.11
C ALA A 631 -5.75 26.45 -18.17
N THR A 632 -5.49 25.17 -17.88
CA THR A 632 -5.82 24.02 -18.75
C THR A 632 -7.19 24.15 -19.41
N ARG A 633 -7.18 24.05 -20.75
CA ARG A 633 -8.34 24.15 -21.64
C ARG A 633 -8.69 22.77 -22.21
N GLY A 634 -9.93 22.58 -22.61
CA GLY A 634 -10.33 21.39 -23.36
C GLY A 634 -11.63 21.54 -24.13
N TYR A 635 -11.74 20.79 -25.22
CA TYR A 635 -12.94 20.63 -26.05
C TYR A 635 -13.26 19.14 -26.18
N TYR A 636 -14.49 18.74 -25.88
CA TYR A 636 -14.90 17.34 -25.77
C TYR A 636 -16.02 17.03 -26.76
N LEU A 637 -15.86 15.98 -27.56
CA LEU A 637 -16.95 15.33 -28.28
C LEU A 637 -17.43 14.14 -27.44
N ILE A 638 -18.71 14.11 -27.10
CA ILE A 638 -19.35 13.15 -26.20
C ILE A 638 -20.26 12.24 -27.02
N LYS A 639 -20.20 10.93 -26.80
CA LYS A 639 -21.18 9.99 -27.35
C LYS A 639 -22.33 9.86 -26.34
N ASP A 640 -23.55 10.21 -26.76
CA ASP A 640 -24.71 10.27 -25.84
C ASP A 640 -25.14 8.88 -25.32
N GLU A 641 -24.87 7.84 -26.10
CA GLU A 641 -24.98 6.43 -25.71
C GLU A 641 -23.60 5.77 -25.89
N PRO A 642 -22.81 5.56 -24.81
CA PRO A 642 -21.49 4.95 -24.87
C PRO A 642 -21.51 3.52 -25.44
N VAL A 643 -20.55 3.21 -26.30
CA VAL A 643 -20.44 1.88 -26.94
C VAL A 643 -19.43 1.02 -26.19
N THR A 644 -19.89 -0.13 -25.69
CA THR A 644 -19.04 -1.17 -25.11
C THR A 644 -18.28 -1.92 -26.20
N ILE A 645 -16.98 -2.11 -25.96
CA ILE A 645 -16.04 -2.79 -26.85
C ILE A 645 -16.20 -4.31 -26.73
N ASP A 646 -16.15 -4.99 -27.87
CA ASP A 646 -16.21 -6.45 -27.96
C ASP A 646 -14.81 -7.08 -27.84
N GLY A 647 -14.59 -7.83 -26.75
CA GLY A 647 -13.30 -8.39 -26.36
C GLY A 647 -12.43 -7.42 -25.57
N ASP A 648 -11.33 -7.92 -25.03
CA ASP A 648 -10.49 -7.19 -24.09
C ASP A 648 -9.55 -6.23 -24.86
N ALA A 649 -9.65 -4.93 -24.59
CA ALA A 649 -8.97 -3.90 -25.36
C ALA A 649 -7.51 -3.70 -24.92
N LEU A 650 -6.56 -3.95 -25.82
CA LEU A 650 -5.13 -3.65 -25.63
C LEU A 650 -4.75 -2.24 -26.08
N ALA A 651 -5.51 -1.67 -27.02
CA ALA A 651 -5.38 -0.30 -27.47
C ALA A 651 -6.67 0.19 -28.12
N LEU A 652 -6.82 1.49 -28.19
CA LEU A 652 -7.76 2.16 -29.08
C LEU A 652 -6.94 2.84 -30.19
N GLU A 653 -7.50 2.96 -31.39
CA GLU A 653 -6.94 3.79 -32.45
C GLU A 653 -8.01 4.72 -33.03
N MET A 654 -7.55 5.87 -33.51
CA MET A 654 -8.37 6.82 -34.24
C MET A 654 -7.51 7.45 -35.33
N ASP A 655 -8.06 7.62 -36.53
CA ASP A 655 -7.38 8.39 -37.56
C ASP A 655 -7.64 9.88 -37.28
N ILE A 656 -6.57 10.68 -37.11
CA ILE A 656 -6.64 12.10 -36.74
C ILE A 656 -5.95 12.93 -37.80
N LYS A 657 -6.67 13.89 -38.38
CA LYS A 657 -6.12 14.95 -39.21
C LYS A 657 -5.60 16.07 -38.31
N GLY A 658 -4.28 16.11 -38.13
CA GLY A 658 -3.62 17.10 -37.30
C GLY A 658 -3.50 18.48 -37.96
N ASP A 659 -3.34 19.48 -37.11
CA ASP A 659 -3.14 20.91 -37.41
C ASP A 659 -1.79 21.43 -36.87
N ALA A 660 -0.90 20.53 -36.45
CA ALA A 660 0.40 20.79 -35.81
C ALA A 660 0.38 21.71 -34.57
N SER A 661 -0.78 21.96 -33.97
CA SER A 661 -0.93 22.88 -32.82
C SER A 661 -0.25 22.43 -31.53
N GLY A 662 0.04 21.13 -31.40
CA GLY A 662 0.49 20.49 -30.16
C GLY A 662 -0.64 20.10 -29.21
N ALA A 663 -1.91 20.23 -29.61
CA ALA A 663 -3.06 19.80 -28.80
C ALA A 663 -2.95 18.32 -28.39
N TRP A 664 -3.40 17.99 -27.18
CA TRP A 664 -3.27 16.64 -26.61
C TRP A 664 -4.59 15.86 -26.70
N PRO A 665 -4.68 14.80 -27.54
CA PRO A 665 -5.88 13.97 -27.66
C PRO A 665 -5.91 12.88 -26.57
N ARG A 666 -7.09 12.68 -25.99
CA ARG A 666 -7.38 11.67 -24.95
C ARG A 666 -8.76 11.03 -25.23
N LEU A 667 -8.94 9.78 -24.81
CA LEU A 667 -10.22 9.06 -24.90
C LEU A 667 -10.71 8.74 -23.49
N GLN A 668 -11.86 9.27 -23.07
CA GLN A 668 -12.46 8.90 -21.79
C GLN A 668 -13.18 7.56 -21.95
N VAL A 669 -12.89 6.62 -21.05
CA VAL A 669 -13.45 5.27 -21.04
C VAL A 669 -14.02 4.92 -19.67
N ARG A 670 -15.04 4.09 -19.67
CA ARG A 670 -15.58 3.41 -18.49
C ARG A 670 -15.18 1.94 -18.54
N ALA A 671 -14.65 1.42 -17.44
CA ALA A 671 -14.32 0.01 -17.24
C ALA A 671 -15.49 -0.77 -16.62
N ALA A 672 -15.43 -2.09 -16.65
CA ALA A 672 -16.55 -2.97 -16.24
C ALA A 672 -16.85 -2.95 -14.73
N ASP A 673 -15.90 -2.50 -13.91
CA ASP A 673 -16.04 -2.18 -12.48
C ASP A 673 -16.79 -0.84 -12.24
N GLY A 674 -17.03 -0.06 -13.29
CA GLY A 674 -17.61 1.28 -13.27
C GLY A 674 -16.58 2.42 -13.32
N THR A 675 -15.28 2.12 -13.19
CA THR A 675 -14.19 3.11 -13.14
C THR A 675 -14.12 3.94 -14.41
N VAL A 676 -14.11 5.28 -14.28
CA VAL A 676 -13.98 6.19 -15.42
C VAL A 676 -12.56 6.78 -15.46
N THR A 677 -11.83 6.50 -16.53
CA THR A 677 -10.45 6.96 -16.72
C THR A 677 -10.23 7.54 -18.13
N ASN A 678 -9.01 7.99 -18.44
CA ASN A 678 -8.63 8.49 -19.75
C ASN A 678 -7.49 7.64 -20.32
N VAL A 679 -7.60 7.28 -21.60
CA VAL A 679 -6.55 6.61 -22.38
C VAL A 679 -5.94 7.66 -23.30
N ASP A 680 -4.63 7.86 -23.21
CA ASP A 680 -3.99 9.07 -23.73
C ASP A 680 -3.20 8.80 -25.01
N GLY A 681 -3.21 9.77 -25.93
CA GLY A 681 -2.49 9.73 -27.20
C GLY A 681 -1.30 10.71 -27.23
N PRO A 682 -0.43 10.61 -28.25
CA PRO A 682 0.61 11.60 -28.49
C PRO A 682 0.04 12.97 -28.87
N THR A 683 0.73 14.04 -28.51
CA THR A 683 0.36 15.43 -28.88
C THR A 683 0.41 15.64 -30.39
N ILE A 684 -0.54 16.43 -30.91
CA ILE A 684 -0.76 16.64 -32.35
C ILE A 684 0.26 17.66 -32.88
N THR A 685 1.48 17.18 -33.13
CA THR A 685 2.60 17.95 -33.70
C THR A 685 2.73 17.82 -35.22
N TRP A 686 1.81 17.09 -35.86
CA TRP A 686 1.79 16.83 -37.30
C TRP A 686 0.65 17.57 -38.02
N GLU A 687 0.84 17.84 -39.31
CA GLU A 687 -0.24 18.23 -40.23
C GLU A 687 -0.78 17.00 -40.98
N GLY A 688 -2.10 16.95 -41.21
CA GLY A 688 -2.72 15.92 -42.06
C GLY A 688 -3.05 14.62 -41.32
N TRP A 689 -3.55 13.62 -42.06
CA TRP A 689 -4.10 12.38 -41.49
C TRP A 689 -3.00 11.44 -40.97
N GLN A 690 -3.08 11.09 -39.69
CA GLN A 690 -2.24 10.07 -39.04
C GLN A 690 -3.09 9.11 -38.20
N ARG A 691 -2.82 7.80 -38.34
CA ARG A 691 -3.37 6.76 -37.46
C ARG A 691 -2.74 6.92 -36.07
N THR A 692 -3.55 7.29 -35.08
CA THR A 692 -3.10 7.60 -33.71
C THR A 692 -3.53 6.47 -32.77
N ARG A 693 -2.57 5.91 -32.01
CA ARG A 693 -2.81 4.83 -31.05
C ARG A 693 -2.85 5.38 -29.62
N PHE A 694 -3.79 4.85 -28.83
CA PHE A 694 -4.02 5.12 -27.43
C PHE A 694 -3.87 3.78 -26.69
N THR A 695 -2.79 3.58 -25.94
CA THR A 695 -2.51 2.29 -25.29
C THR A 695 -3.36 2.13 -24.04
N VAL A 696 -4.17 1.07 -23.97
CA VAL A 696 -4.96 0.78 -22.76
C VAL A 696 -4.02 0.28 -21.66
N PRO A 697 -4.06 0.85 -20.43
CA PRO A 697 -3.25 0.35 -19.32
C PRO A 697 -3.60 -1.09 -18.96
N ALA A 698 -2.59 -1.90 -18.65
CA ALA A 698 -2.78 -3.23 -18.09
C ALA A 698 -3.54 -3.15 -16.75
N GLY A 699 -4.38 -4.15 -16.46
CA GLY A 699 -5.19 -4.20 -15.23
C GLY A 699 -6.50 -3.42 -15.26
N LEU A 700 -6.77 -2.58 -16.28
CA LEU A 700 -8.07 -1.89 -16.40
C LEU A 700 -9.19 -2.88 -16.73
N ALA A 701 -10.25 -2.93 -15.91
CA ALA A 701 -11.29 -3.95 -15.97
C ALA A 701 -12.10 -3.96 -17.29
N GLN A 702 -12.21 -5.14 -17.91
CA GLN A 702 -12.80 -5.33 -19.24
C GLN A 702 -14.23 -5.90 -19.16
N PRO A 703 -15.11 -5.62 -20.15
CA PRO A 703 -14.88 -4.77 -21.33
C PRO A 703 -14.94 -3.27 -21.01
N LEU A 704 -14.34 -2.46 -21.87
CA LEU A 704 -14.41 -0.99 -21.79
C LEU A 704 -15.58 -0.43 -22.62
N SER A 705 -16.16 0.69 -22.20
CA SER A 705 -17.03 1.54 -23.02
C SER A 705 -16.37 2.90 -23.26
N VAL A 706 -16.36 3.42 -24.50
CA VAL A 706 -15.83 4.75 -24.79
C VAL A 706 -16.92 5.81 -24.66
N GLU A 707 -16.67 6.84 -23.86
CA GLU A 707 -17.64 7.90 -23.55
C GLU A 707 -17.34 9.22 -24.29
N ARG A 708 -16.07 9.64 -24.36
CA ARG A 708 -15.69 10.97 -24.90
C ARG A 708 -14.37 10.96 -25.65
N VAL A 709 -14.30 11.70 -26.75
CA VAL A 709 -13.04 12.16 -27.36
C VAL A 709 -12.72 13.54 -26.79
N ARG A 710 -11.56 13.71 -26.16
CA ARG A 710 -11.18 14.94 -25.47
C ARG A 710 -9.90 15.51 -26.08
N ILE A 711 -9.96 16.77 -26.51
CA ILE A 711 -8.80 17.53 -26.97
C ILE A 711 -8.43 18.52 -25.88
N MET A 712 -7.17 18.50 -25.43
CA MET A 712 -6.69 19.27 -24.28
C MET A 712 -5.54 20.21 -24.67
N GLU A 713 -5.37 21.30 -23.91
CA GLU A 713 -4.13 22.07 -23.86
C GLU A 713 -3.80 22.45 -22.41
N THR A 714 -2.61 22.07 -21.96
CA THR A 714 -2.08 22.23 -20.60
C THR A 714 -1.00 23.31 -20.48
N ARG A 715 -0.34 23.69 -21.58
CA ARG A 715 0.75 24.69 -21.63
C ARG A 715 0.20 26.11 -21.44
N PRO A 716 0.43 26.82 -20.33
CA PRO A 716 -0.24 28.10 -20.06
C PRO A 716 0.02 29.18 -21.12
N ALA A 717 1.24 29.22 -21.67
CA ALA A 717 1.65 30.17 -22.70
C ALA A 717 1.14 29.86 -24.12
N ALA A 718 0.72 28.62 -24.40
CA ALA A 718 0.10 28.29 -25.68
C ALA A 718 -1.29 28.92 -25.77
N SER A 719 -1.58 29.64 -26.85
CA SER A 719 -2.83 30.37 -27.07
C SER A 719 -3.15 30.39 -28.56
N TYR A 720 -4.10 29.55 -28.98
CA TYR A 720 -4.42 29.32 -30.38
C TYR A 720 -5.87 28.84 -30.58
N GLN A 721 -6.29 28.81 -31.84
CA GLN A 721 -7.50 28.13 -32.32
C GLN A 721 -7.08 26.88 -33.12
N GLY A 722 -7.72 25.74 -32.87
CA GLY A 722 -7.41 24.47 -33.52
C GLY A 722 -8.55 23.98 -34.42
N ASP A 723 -8.21 23.15 -35.41
CA ASP A 723 -9.10 22.72 -36.49
C ASP A 723 -8.70 21.33 -37.00
N ILE A 724 -9.09 20.30 -36.23
CA ILE A 724 -8.75 18.90 -36.51
C ILE A 724 -9.94 18.13 -37.10
N MET A 725 -9.67 16.97 -37.67
CA MET A 725 -10.71 16.01 -38.06
C MET A 725 -10.41 14.63 -37.50
N ILE A 726 -11.44 13.91 -37.06
CA ILE A 726 -11.32 12.54 -36.53
C ILE A 726 -12.17 11.56 -37.35
N ALA A 727 -11.64 10.35 -37.55
CA ALA A 727 -12.28 9.28 -38.30
C ALA A 727 -11.94 7.89 -37.70
N ASN A 728 -12.76 6.90 -38.00
CA ASN A 728 -12.50 5.47 -37.74
C ASN A 728 -12.01 5.14 -36.30
N LEU A 729 -12.79 5.49 -35.27
CA LEU A 729 -12.48 5.10 -33.89
C LEU A 729 -12.74 3.58 -33.71
N ARG A 730 -11.71 2.86 -33.29
CA ARG A 730 -11.63 1.38 -33.27
C ARG A 730 -10.82 0.89 -32.07
N ALA A 731 -11.11 -0.32 -31.60
CA ALA A 731 -10.32 -1.02 -30.59
C ALA A 731 -9.45 -2.10 -31.26
N ILE A 732 -8.29 -2.35 -30.67
CA ILE A 732 -7.47 -3.53 -30.92
C ILE A 732 -7.70 -4.46 -29.74
N THR A 733 -8.49 -5.52 -29.94
CA THR A 733 -8.96 -6.41 -28.85
C THR A 733 -8.46 -7.84 -29.01
N THR A 734 -8.28 -8.54 -27.89
CA THR A 734 -8.17 -10.00 -27.85
C THR A 734 -9.56 -10.64 -27.68
N PRO A 735 -9.73 -11.95 -27.89
CA PRO A 735 -10.88 -12.68 -27.34
C PRO A 735 -10.94 -12.47 -25.82
N ALA A 736 -12.13 -12.24 -25.26
CA ALA A 736 -12.28 -11.97 -23.84
C ALA A 736 -11.73 -13.14 -22.99
N ALA A 737 -10.79 -12.85 -22.10
CA ALA A 737 -10.21 -13.85 -21.21
C ALA A 737 -11.16 -14.08 -20.03
N SER A 738 -11.95 -15.16 -20.09
CA SER A 738 -12.92 -15.52 -19.05
C SER A 738 -12.23 -15.96 -17.76
N ALA A 739 -11.85 -15.00 -16.93
CA ALA A 739 -11.37 -15.24 -15.58
C ALA A 739 -12.36 -16.10 -14.77
N GLU A 740 -11.85 -17.10 -14.04
CA GLU A 740 -12.62 -17.75 -13.00
C GLU A 740 -12.78 -16.77 -11.82
N SER A 741 -13.99 -16.67 -11.26
CA SER A 741 -14.19 -15.92 -10.01
C SER A 741 -13.31 -16.54 -8.91
N PRO A 742 -12.53 -15.76 -8.15
CA PRO A 742 -11.75 -16.29 -7.03
C PRO A 742 -12.65 -17.02 -6.03
N ALA A 743 -12.16 -18.13 -5.49
CA ALA A 743 -12.86 -18.83 -4.41
C ALA A 743 -12.89 -17.93 -3.16
N THR A 744 -14.06 -17.38 -2.83
CA THR A 744 -14.26 -16.61 -1.60
C THR A 744 -14.16 -17.53 -0.39
N VAL A 745 -13.11 -17.37 0.42
CA VAL A 745 -13.09 -17.89 1.78
C VAL A 745 -14.04 -17.05 2.63
N HIS A 746 -15.04 -17.71 3.19
CA HIS A 746 -15.99 -17.11 4.12
C HIS A 746 -15.49 -17.33 5.55
N ASP A 747 -15.53 -16.29 6.38
CA ASP A 747 -15.09 -16.42 7.77
C ASP A 747 -16.04 -17.34 8.55
N PRO A 748 -15.56 -18.46 9.13
CA PRO A 748 -16.38 -19.33 9.98
C PRO A 748 -16.91 -18.65 11.25
N ALA A 749 -16.36 -17.50 11.66
CA ALA A 749 -16.94 -16.69 12.74
C ALA A 749 -18.35 -16.16 12.38
N LEU A 750 -18.69 -15.99 11.10
CA LEU A 750 -20.07 -15.75 10.66
C LEU A 750 -20.75 -17.10 10.38
N LEU A 751 -21.59 -17.53 11.32
CA LEU A 751 -22.15 -18.88 11.35
C LEU A 751 -23.07 -19.13 10.15
N ALA A 752 -22.77 -20.16 9.34
CA ALA A 752 -23.75 -20.72 8.40
C ALA A 752 -24.83 -21.53 9.13
N HIS A 753 -24.40 -22.26 10.16
CA HIS A 753 -25.24 -23.06 11.03
C HIS A 753 -24.86 -22.85 12.50
N GLY A 754 -25.85 -22.79 13.39
CA GLY A 754 -25.68 -22.68 14.84
C GLY A 754 -26.47 -21.53 15.44
N THR A 755 -26.23 -21.24 16.72
CA THR A 755 -26.73 -20.06 17.42
C THR A 755 -25.65 -19.54 18.37
N VAL A 756 -25.71 -18.25 18.71
CA VAL A 756 -24.87 -17.62 19.72
C VAL A 756 -25.56 -17.53 21.11
N ASP A 757 -26.76 -18.08 21.26
CA ASP A 757 -27.61 -17.91 22.46
C ASP A 757 -27.02 -18.45 23.77
N GLU A 758 -26.08 -19.40 23.74
CA GLU A 758 -25.39 -19.92 24.94
C GLU A 758 -24.15 -19.09 25.36
N ARG A 759 -23.75 -18.06 24.59
CA ARG A 759 -22.52 -17.31 24.85
C ARG A 759 -22.68 -16.28 25.98
N PRO A 760 -21.66 -16.08 26.86
CA PRO A 760 -21.78 -15.23 28.04
C PRO A 760 -22.05 -13.74 27.81
N GLN A 761 -21.84 -13.21 26.60
CA GLN A 761 -22.18 -11.84 26.22
C GLN A 761 -22.80 -11.83 24.82
N ARG A 762 -23.89 -11.09 24.63
CA ARG A 762 -24.63 -10.99 23.36
C ARG A 762 -24.87 -9.53 22.98
N ILE A 763 -24.29 -9.08 21.86
CA ILE A 763 -24.41 -7.71 21.34
C ILE A 763 -25.19 -7.76 20.03
N ALA A 764 -26.33 -7.07 19.97
CA ALA A 764 -27.08 -6.92 18.73
C ALA A 764 -26.57 -5.72 17.93
N VAL A 765 -26.50 -5.87 16.60
CA VAL A 765 -26.03 -4.84 15.67
C VAL A 765 -27.10 -4.61 14.60
N MET A 766 -27.42 -3.34 14.35
CA MET A 766 -28.28 -2.92 13.24
C MET A 766 -27.67 -1.71 12.53
N SER A 767 -27.95 -1.54 11.24
CA SER A 767 -27.41 -0.47 10.39
C SER A 767 -28.45 -0.06 9.35
N ASP A 768 -28.25 1.07 8.66
CA ASP A 768 -28.89 1.30 7.36
C ASP A 768 -30.44 1.16 7.38
N ALA A 769 -31.06 1.96 8.25
CA ALA A 769 -32.51 2.17 8.25
C ALA A 769 -32.93 3.36 7.36
N GLN A 770 -32.12 4.43 7.31
CA GLN A 770 -32.26 5.62 6.46
C GLN A 770 -33.70 6.17 6.38
N PHE A 771 -34.27 6.62 7.51
CA PHE A 771 -35.56 7.32 7.52
C PHE A 771 -35.42 8.85 7.63
N VAL A 772 -36.51 9.56 7.26
CA VAL A 772 -36.63 11.02 7.32
C VAL A 772 -37.86 11.47 8.11
N ALA A 773 -37.71 12.51 8.94
CA ALA A 773 -38.78 13.11 9.74
C ALA A 773 -39.83 13.90 8.93
N ARG A 774 -39.62 14.08 7.62
CA ARG A 774 -40.67 14.54 6.70
C ARG A 774 -41.68 13.46 6.33
N ASP A 775 -41.33 12.18 6.49
CA ASP A 775 -42.19 11.03 6.18
C ASP A 775 -42.13 9.98 7.31
N PRO A 776 -42.69 10.28 8.49
CA PRO A 776 -42.58 9.45 9.69
C PRO A 776 -43.41 8.17 9.66
N GLU A 777 -44.22 7.97 8.62
CA GLU A 777 -45.06 6.78 8.39
C GLU A 777 -44.54 5.96 7.18
N SER A 778 -43.25 6.12 6.85
CA SER A 778 -42.59 5.44 5.73
C SER A 778 -42.13 4.02 6.09
N GLY A 779 -41.99 3.17 5.07
CA GLY A 779 -41.54 1.77 5.26
C GLY A 779 -40.16 1.63 5.94
N ALA A 780 -39.29 2.65 5.82
CA ALA A 780 -38.03 2.73 6.54
C ALA A 780 -38.23 2.87 8.07
N VAL A 781 -39.25 3.64 8.50
CA VAL A 781 -39.62 3.76 9.92
C VAL A 781 -40.26 2.46 10.42
N ASP A 782 -41.18 1.86 9.65
CA ASP A 782 -41.78 0.57 10.01
C ASP A 782 -40.73 -0.55 10.10
N GLY A 783 -39.74 -0.56 9.19
CA GLY A 783 -38.60 -1.46 9.21
C GLY A 783 -37.70 -1.26 10.44
N ALA A 784 -37.32 -0.01 10.73
CA ALA A 784 -36.57 0.32 11.95
C ALA A 784 -37.29 -0.15 13.22
N ARG A 785 -38.60 0.09 13.32
CA ARG A 785 -39.45 -0.37 14.43
C ARG A 785 -39.58 -1.89 14.48
N ARG A 786 -39.69 -2.59 13.34
CA ARG A 786 -39.67 -4.05 13.26
C ARG A 786 -38.37 -4.60 13.85
N THR A 787 -37.23 -4.14 13.36
CA THR A 787 -35.91 -4.61 13.81
C THR A 787 -35.68 -4.32 15.29
N LEU A 788 -35.98 -3.12 15.79
CA LEU A 788 -35.86 -2.80 17.22
C LEU A 788 -36.71 -3.74 18.10
N ARG A 789 -37.92 -4.12 17.67
CA ARG A 789 -38.78 -5.08 18.38
C ARG A 789 -38.23 -6.51 18.32
N GLU A 790 -37.73 -6.96 17.17
CA GLU A 790 -37.10 -8.27 17.01
C GLU A 790 -35.83 -8.40 17.88
N ILE A 791 -34.96 -7.38 17.87
CA ILE A 791 -33.76 -7.32 18.72
C ILE A 791 -34.15 -7.32 20.20
N ARG A 792 -35.08 -6.46 20.62
CA ARG A 792 -35.54 -6.39 22.01
C ARG A 792 -36.09 -7.73 22.51
N ALA A 793 -36.78 -8.48 21.64
CA ALA A 793 -37.29 -9.81 21.96
C ALA A 793 -36.22 -10.91 22.01
N ALA A 794 -34.99 -10.64 21.53
CA ALA A 794 -33.85 -11.54 21.62
C ALA A 794 -32.96 -11.28 22.86
N GLU A 795 -33.28 -10.27 23.67
CA GLU A 795 -32.66 -9.94 24.97
C GLU A 795 -31.11 -9.89 24.93
N PRO A 796 -30.48 -9.00 24.13
CA PRO A 796 -29.03 -8.75 24.17
C PRO A 796 -28.59 -7.95 25.40
N ASP A 797 -27.30 -7.97 25.74
CA ASP A 797 -26.66 -7.12 26.75
C ASP A 797 -26.46 -5.67 26.25
N LEU A 798 -26.41 -5.46 24.93
CA LEU A 798 -26.15 -4.18 24.29
C LEU A 798 -26.73 -4.16 22.86
N LEU A 799 -27.27 -3.01 22.44
CA LEU A 799 -27.54 -2.67 21.04
C LEU A 799 -26.44 -1.74 20.49
N VAL A 800 -25.95 -2.00 19.28
CA VAL A 800 -25.17 -1.05 18.49
C VAL A 800 -25.94 -0.69 17.22
N ILE A 801 -26.24 0.60 17.06
CA ILE A 801 -26.76 1.18 15.81
C ILE A 801 -25.53 1.67 15.04
N ASN A 802 -25.07 0.92 14.04
CA ASN A 802 -23.81 1.14 13.35
C ASN A 802 -24.01 1.93 12.05
N GLY A 803 -24.44 3.18 12.20
CA GLY A 803 -24.65 4.18 11.14
C GLY A 803 -25.90 4.02 10.29
N ASP A 804 -26.21 5.11 9.58
CA ASP A 804 -27.29 5.28 8.61
C ASP A 804 -28.68 4.92 9.18
N PHE A 805 -28.96 5.38 10.39
CA PHE A 805 -30.29 5.24 10.99
C PHE A 805 -31.22 6.35 10.47
N VAL A 806 -30.69 7.56 10.26
CA VAL A 806 -31.37 8.64 9.52
C VAL A 806 -30.82 8.75 8.09
N ASP A 807 -31.48 9.52 7.23
CA ASP A 807 -31.11 9.70 5.81
C ASP A 807 -30.43 11.04 5.49
N GLU A 808 -30.76 12.12 6.23
CA GLU A 808 -30.40 13.51 5.84
C GLU A 808 -29.71 14.34 6.94
N ALA A 809 -29.27 13.74 8.05
CA ALA A 809 -28.57 14.44 9.14
C ALA A 809 -29.26 15.70 9.74
N SER A 810 -30.57 15.92 9.53
CA SER A 810 -31.20 17.13 10.04
C SER A 810 -31.59 16.96 11.52
N PRO A 811 -31.63 18.05 12.32
CA PRO A 811 -32.09 18.00 13.71
C PRO A 811 -33.52 17.49 13.90
N LYS A 812 -34.33 17.39 12.84
CA LYS A 812 -35.65 16.77 12.89
C LYS A 812 -35.58 15.26 12.76
N ASP A 813 -34.65 14.74 11.95
CA ASP A 813 -34.48 13.31 11.73
C ASP A 813 -33.91 12.67 13.00
N PHE A 814 -32.92 13.31 13.62
CA PHE A 814 -32.43 12.92 14.95
C PHE A 814 -33.51 13.01 16.05
N ALA A 815 -34.43 13.99 15.97
CA ALA A 815 -35.57 14.08 16.87
C ALA A 815 -36.68 13.03 16.60
N LEU A 816 -36.76 12.47 15.39
CA LEU A 816 -37.58 11.29 15.10
C LEU A 816 -36.87 10.01 15.56
N ALA A 817 -35.56 9.87 15.33
CA ALA A 817 -34.75 8.75 15.77
C ALA A 817 -34.81 8.59 17.30
N ARG A 818 -34.64 9.68 18.05
CA ARG A 818 -34.83 9.69 19.51
C ARG A 818 -36.23 9.20 19.89
N ARG A 819 -37.29 9.69 19.23
CA ARG A 819 -38.66 9.25 19.50
C ARG A 819 -38.90 7.76 19.21
N ILE A 820 -38.36 7.23 18.11
CA ILE A 820 -38.49 5.80 17.77
C ILE A 820 -37.83 4.95 18.86
N LEU A 821 -36.66 5.37 19.36
CA LEU A 821 -36.00 4.70 20.49
C LEU A 821 -36.81 4.85 21.80
N ASP A 822 -37.29 6.04 22.12
CA ASP A 822 -38.15 6.31 23.29
C ASP A 822 -39.48 5.51 23.27
N GLU A 823 -39.96 5.10 22.08
CA GLU A 823 -41.21 4.37 21.88
C GLU A 823 -41.04 2.83 21.82
N GLU A 824 -39.97 2.33 21.18
CA GLU A 824 -39.77 0.88 20.94
C GLU A 824 -38.77 0.22 21.90
N TRP A 825 -37.85 0.98 22.48
CA TRP A 825 -36.72 0.44 23.26
C TRP A 825 -37.01 0.33 24.77
N THR A 826 -36.00 0.05 25.58
CA THR A 826 -36.12 -0.10 27.05
C THR A 826 -34.85 0.39 27.75
N ASP A 827 -34.99 1.05 28.90
CA ASP A 827 -33.83 1.56 29.67
C ASP A 827 -32.95 0.44 30.24
N ASP A 828 -33.48 -0.79 30.35
CA ASP A 828 -32.77 -1.96 30.90
C ASP A 828 -31.69 -2.53 29.97
N ILE A 829 -31.73 -2.22 28.67
CA ILE A 829 -30.73 -2.65 27.68
C ILE A 829 -30.04 -1.39 27.12
N PRO A 830 -28.74 -1.17 27.38
CA PRO A 830 -28.03 -0.03 26.84
C PRO A 830 -27.97 -0.08 25.31
N PHE A 831 -27.79 1.09 24.68
CA PHE A 831 -27.45 1.18 23.27
C PHE A 831 -26.32 2.18 23.04
N VAL A 832 -25.54 1.95 21.98
CA VAL A 832 -24.60 2.92 21.39
C VAL A 832 -25.02 3.16 19.95
N TYR A 833 -24.82 4.39 19.47
CA TYR A 833 -25.10 4.80 18.11
C TYR A 833 -23.81 5.36 17.52
N VAL A 834 -23.37 4.81 16.39
CA VAL A 834 -22.18 5.21 15.63
C VAL A 834 -22.66 5.96 14.39
N PRO A 835 -22.03 7.08 13.98
CA PRO A 835 -22.44 7.81 12.79
C PRO A 835 -21.95 7.15 11.48
N GLY A 836 -22.86 7.02 10.52
CA GLY A 836 -22.62 6.73 9.11
C GLY A 836 -22.64 7.99 8.25
N ASN A 837 -22.54 7.85 6.93
CA ASN A 837 -22.49 8.99 6.02
C ASN A 837 -23.84 9.72 5.93
N HIS A 838 -24.98 9.06 6.16
CA HIS A 838 -26.29 9.74 6.20
C HIS A 838 -26.51 10.53 7.50
N GLU A 839 -25.69 10.31 8.54
CA GLU A 839 -25.59 11.21 9.70
C GLU A 839 -24.77 12.49 9.45
N ILE A 840 -24.19 12.67 8.24
CA ILE A 840 -23.63 13.95 7.76
C ILE A 840 -24.13 14.41 6.37
N MET A 841 -24.96 13.63 5.67
CA MET A 841 -25.30 13.89 4.26
C MET A 841 -26.00 15.24 4.01
N GLY A 842 -26.79 15.73 4.97
CA GLY A 842 -27.51 17.02 4.88
C GLY A 842 -27.18 18.02 6.00
N GLY A 843 -26.15 17.78 6.81
CA GLY A 843 -25.85 18.59 8.00
C GLY A 843 -24.47 18.30 8.62
N SER A 844 -24.02 19.12 9.55
CA SER A 844 -22.77 18.87 10.29
C SER A 844 -22.95 17.75 11.32
N ILE A 845 -21.85 17.04 11.62
CA ILE A 845 -21.81 16.01 12.67
C ILE A 845 -22.24 16.56 14.05
N GLU A 846 -22.11 17.86 14.28
CA GLU A 846 -22.63 18.57 15.45
C GLU A 846 -24.14 18.33 15.69
N ASN A 847 -24.93 18.10 14.63
CA ASN A 847 -26.36 17.75 14.75
C ASN A 847 -26.57 16.37 15.40
N PHE A 848 -25.73 15.39 15.04
CA PHE A 848 -25.69 14.07 15.67
C PHE A 848 -25.22 14.20 17.12
N GLU A 849 -24.11 14.93 17.35
CA GLU A 849 -23.50 15.02 18.67
C GLU A 849 -24.38 15.75 19.69
N ALA A 850 -25.10 16.80 19.26
CA ALA A 850 -26.09 17.49 20.08
C ALA A 850 -27.32 16.63 20.42
N ALA A 851 -27.57 15.54 19.68
CA ALA A 851 -28.72 14.65 19.87
C ALA A 851 -28.37 13.35 20.62
N PHE A 852 -27.17 12.79 20.41
CA PHE A 852 -26.77 11.46 20.89
C PHE A 852 -25.45 11.39 21.67
N GLY A 853 -24.60 12.41 21.60
CA GLY A 853 -23.27 12.42 22.25
C GLY A 853 -22.12 12.27 21.25
N PRO A 854 -20.85 12.18 21.73
CA PRO A 854 -19.67 12.21 20.88
C PRO A 854 -19.68 11.20 19.73
N ALA A 855 -19.16 11.60 18.57
CA ALA A 855 -19.12 10.76 17.36
C ALA A 855 -18.24 9.49 17.50
N SER A 856 -17.33 9.46 18.47
CA SER A 856 -16.51 8.30 18.85
C SER A 856 -16.59 8.08 20.36
N THR A 857 -16.70 6.83 20.80
CA THR A 857 -16.92 6.48 22.22
C THR A 857 -16.17 5.22 22.65
N GLU A 858 -15.89 5.08 23.94
CA GLU A 858 -15.22 3.91 24.51
C GLU A 858 -16.00 3.39 25.74
N GLN A 859 -16.21 2.08 25.83
CA GLN A 859 -16.83 1.45 27.00
C GLN A 859 -16.32 0.01 27.21
N THR A 860 -16.53 -0.54 28.41
CA THR A 860 -16.19 -1.95 28.71
C THR A 860 -17.45 -2.73 29.05
N LEU A 861 -17.77 -3.74 28.24
CA LEU A 861 -18.84 -4.69 28.50
C LEU A 861 -18.23 -5.94 29.16
N GLY A 862 -18.33 -6.05 30.48
CA GLY A 862 -17.81 -7.19 31.26
C GLY A 862 -16.28 -7.30 31.24
N ARG A 863 -15.75 -8.08 30.30
CA ARG A 863 -14.30 -8.28 30.06
C ARG A 863 -13.85 -7.90 28.64
N THR A 864 -14.78 -7.41 27.82
CA THR A 864 -14.55 -7.01 26.42
C THR A 864 -14.58 -5.49 26.33
N LYS A 865 -13.55 -4.89 25.75
CA LYS A 865 -13.50 -3.45 25.42
C LYS A 865 -14.28 -3.20 24.14
N LEU A 866 -15.06 -2.12 24.08
CA LEU A 866 -15.81 -1.71 22.90
C LEU A 866 -15.41 -0.28 22.55
N LEU A 867 -14.93 -0.07 21.32
CA LEU A 867 -14.53 1.23 20.79
C LEU A 867 -15.41 1.55 19.59
N THR A 868 -15.99 2.75 19.52
CA THR A 868 -16.72 3.24 18.36
C THR A 868 -15.99 4.41 17.73
N MET A 869 -15.88 4.40 16.41
CA MET A 869 -15.08 5.35 15.64
C MET A 869 -15.93 5.98 14.52
N ASN A 870 -15.74 7.28 14.31
CA ASN A 870 -16.43 8.06 13.29
C ASN A 870 -15.75 7.88 11.93
N SER A 871 -16.39 7.14 11.02
CA SER A 871 -15.98 7.02 9.60
C SER A 871 -16.88 7.79 8.64
N ALA A 872 -17.80 8.64 9.12
CA ALA A 872 -18.92 9.19 8.35
C ALA A 872 -18.51 9.91 7.05
N GLY A 873 -17.32 10.52 6.97
CA GLY A 873 -16.77 11.11 5.76
C GLY A 873 -16.07 10.14 4.79
N GLY A 874 -16.31 8.83 4.90
CA GLY A 874 -15.70 7.79 4.05
C GLY A 874 -14.24 7.45 4.38
N SER A 875 -13.76 7.89 5.54
CA SER A 875 -12.40 7.70 6.07
C SER A 875 -12.45 7.92 7.59
N LEU A 876 -11.60 7.27 8.37
CA LEU A 876 -11.58 7.44 9.84
C LEU A 876 -10.89 8.76 10.23
N ARG A 877 -9.85 9.20 9.52
CA ARG A 877 -9.31 10.57 9.62
C ARG A 877 -10.38 11.65 9.44
N SER A 878 -11.49 11.39 8.75
CA SER A 878 -12.59 12.37 8.61
C SER A 878 -13.27 12.74 9.94
N GLY A 879 -13.20 11.87 10.95
CA GLY A 879 -13.61 12.16 12.33
C GLY A 879 -12.51 12.77 13.21
N GLY A 880 -11.36 13.15 12.64
CA GLY A 880 -10.21 13.74 13.33
C GLY A 880 -9.10 12.74 13.67
N MET A 881 -7.87 13.23 13.82
CA MET A 881 -6.70 12.39 14.16
C MET A 881 -6.76 11.82 15.58
N ASP A 882 -7.51 12.45 16.48
CA ASP A 882 -7.56 12.07 17.90
C ASP A 882 -8.13 10.67 18.11
N GLN A 883 -9.11 10.22 17.30
CA GLN A 883 -9.64 8.86 17.42
C GLN A 883 -8.67 7.77 16.95
N LEU A 884 -7.70 8.10 16.07
CA LEU A 884 -6.67 7.16 15.62
C LEU A 884 -5.64 6.93 16.74
N ARG A 885 -5.24 8.00 17.43
CA ARG A 885 -4.40 7.90 18.64
C ARG A 885 -5.16 7.26 19.82
N GLU A 886 -6.48 7.45 19.90
CA GLU A 886 -7.33 6.79 20.90
C GLU A 886 -7.48 5.28 20.62
N LEU A 887 -7.53 4.85 19.35
CA LEU A 887 -7.46 3.42 18.99
C LEU A 887 -6.16 2.80 19.50
N GLU A 888 -5.02 3.41 19.20
CA GLU A 888 -3.69 2.96 19.66
C GLU A 888 -3.62 2.88 21.19
N ARG A 889 -4.04 3.95 21.89
CA ARG A 889 -4.15 3.97 23.37
C ARG A 889 -5.09 2.87 23.91
N THR A 890 -6.18 2.58 23.21
CA THR A 890 -7.14 1.54 23.62
C THR A 890 -6.54 0.14 23.44
N LEU A 891 -5.74 -0.08 22.39
CA LEU A 891 -5.03 -1.34 22.17
C LEU A 891 -3.98 -1.58 23.27
N ASP A 892 -3.19 -0.56 23.63
CA ASP A 892 -2.26 -0.63 24.77
C ASP A 892 -2.98 -0.94 26.09
N GLU A 893 -4.09 -0.26 26.38
CA GLU A 893 -4.87 -0.51 27.61
C GLU A 893 -5.45 -1.93 27.65
N VAL A 894 -5.90 -2.46 26.52
CA VAL A 894 -6.37 -3.84 26.43
C VAL A 894 -5.19 -4.82 26.57
N ALA A 895 -4.03 -4.53 26.00
CA ALA A 895 -2.82 -5.36 26.08
C ALA A 895 -2.27 -5.47 27.51
N ASP A 896 -2.15 -4.36 28.24
CA ASP A 896 -1.63 -4.31 29.62
C ASP A 896 -2.62 -4.84 30.69
N SER A 897 -3.92 -4.95 30.37
CA SER A 897 -4.94 -5.29 31.36
C SER A 897 -5.01 -6.78 31.71
N ASP A 898 -4.79 -7.14 32.98
CA ASP A 898 -5.07 -8.48 33.55
C ASP A 898 -6.55 -8.89 33.42
N HIS A 899 -7.47 -7.91 33.27
CA HIS A 899 -8.92 -8.14 33.28
C HIS A 899 -9.50 -8.29 31.87
N LEU A 900 -9.08 -7.47 30.91
CA LEU A 900 -9.61 -7.45 29.56
C LEU A 900 -9.04 -8.61 28.72
N THR A 901 -9.89 -9.18 27.86
CA THR A 901 -9.55 -10.35 27.02
C THR A 901 -9.77 -10.08 25.53
N GLY A 902 -9.76 -8.81 25.13
CA GLY A 902 -9.96 -8.40 23.74
C GLY A 902 -10.86 -7.18 23.57
N LEU A 903 -10.98 -6.75 22.32
CA LEU A 903 -11.80 -5.60 21.93
C LEU A 903 -12.63 -5.83 20.66
N VAL A 904 -13.75 -5.13 20.56
CA VAL A 904 -14.53 -5.00 19.31
C VAL A 904 -14.60 -3.53 18.90
N VAL A 905 -14.21 -3.24 17.66
CA VAL A 905 -14.21 -1.88 17.09
C VAL A 905 -15.40 -1.72 16.14
N PHE A 906 -16.17 -0.65 16.27
CA PHE A 906 -17.34 -0.36 15.44
C PHE A 906 -17.16 0.95 14.66
N PHE A 907 -17.31 0.90 13.34
CA PHE A 907 -17.42 2.09 12.49
C PHE A 907 -18.21 1.74 11.22
N HIS A 908 -18.94 2.72 10.67
CA HIS A 908 -19.91 2.44 9.60
C HIS A 908 -19.28 1.87 8.30
N HIS A 909 -18.28 2.53 7.70
CA HIS A 909 -17.69 2.10 6.42
C HIS A 909 -16.67 0.97 6.61
N PRO A 910 -16.85 -0.24 6.07
CA PRO A 910 -15.89 -1.33 6.22
C PRO A 910 -14.50 -1.07 5.61
N PRO A 911 -13.42 -1.65 6.15
CA PRO A 911 -12.10 -1.64 5.51
C PRO A 911 -12.10 -2.31 4.13
N GLN A 912 -12.92 -3.36 3.93
CA GLN A 912 -13.10 -4.06 2.65
C GLN A 912 -14.60 -4.17 2.34
N ASP A 913 -15.04 -3.63 1.20
CA ASP A 913 -16.41 -3.83 0.71
C ASP A 913 -16.46 -5.22 0.04
N PRO A 914 -17.38 -6.12 0.43
CA PRO A 914 -17.48 -7.45 -0.17
C PRO A 914 -17.95 -7.42 -1.63
N LEU A 915 -18.66 -6.38 -2.07
CA LEU A 915 -19.20 -6.27 -3.42
C LEU A 915 -18.08 -6.05 -4.47
N PRO A 916 -18.27 -6.43 -5.75
CA PRO A 916 -17.26 -6.23 -6.80
C PRO A 916 -16.94 -4.75 -7.09
N THR A 917 -17.87 -3.83 -6.82
CA THR A 917 -17.77 -2.39 -7.11
C THR A 917 -16.89 -1.62 -6.15
N LYS A 918 -16.66 -2.13 -4.92
CA LYS A 918 -15.83 -1.49 -3.88
C LYS A 918 -16.25 -0.05 -3.54
N HIS A 919 -17.54 0.26 -3.68
CA HIS A 919 -18.07 1.61 -3.47
C HIS A 919 -18.30 1.94 -1.99
N SER A 920 -18.47 0.92 -1.14
CA SER A 920 -18.88 1.07 0.26
C SER A 920 -17.76 0.78 1.27
N GLN A 921 -16.50 0.94 0.88
CA GLN A 921 -15.36 0.77 1.80
C GLN A 921 -14.72 2.12 2.19
N LEU A 922 -13.86 2.09 3.20
CA LEU A 922 -12.94 3.21 3.49
C LEU A 922 -12.23 3.63 2.20
N SER A 923 -12.46 4.88 1.80
CA SER A 923 -11.97 5.45 0.53
C SER A 923 -10.44 5.60 0.53
N ASP A 924 -9.86 5.84 1.70
CA ASP A 924 -8.43 5.77 1.94
C ASP A 924 -8.00 4.31 2.14
N ARG A 925 -7.37 3.73 1.10
CA ARG A 925 -6.94 2.32 1.13
C ARG A 925 -5.74 2.08 2.04
N ARG A 926 -4.92 3.10 2.29
CA ARG A 926 -3.77 3.00 3.19
C ARG A 926 -4.26 2.94 4.64
N GLU A 927 -5.25 3.76 4.98
CA GLU A 927 -5.90 3.76 6.30
C GLU A 927 -6.58 2.42 6.60
N ALA A 928 -7.24 1.82 5.61
CA ALA A 928 -7.83 0.48 5.75
C ALA A 928 -6.76 -0.59 6.09
N THR A 929 -5.70 -0.69 5.27
CA THR A 929 -4.63 -1.68 5.46
C THR A 929 -3.80 -1.44 6.72
N GLU A 930 -3.62 -0.18 7.13
CA GLU A 930 -2.92 0.15 8.38
C GLU A 930 -3.70 -0.29 9.62
N ILE A 931 -5.03 -0.20 9.61
CA ILE A 931 -5.87 -0.68 10.72
C ILE A 931 -5.97 -2.21 10.72
N GLU A 932 -5.98 -2.85 9.53
CA GLU A 932 -5.84 -4.29 9.39
C GLU A 932 -4.52 -4.80 9.99
N ARG A 933 -3.40 -4.13 9.68
CA ARG A 933 -2.08 -4.40 10.25
C ARG A 933 -2.06 -4.21 11.77
N LEU A 934 -2.48 -3.05 12.26
CA LEU A 934 -2.43 -2.67 13.68
C LEU A 934 -3.22 -3.62 14.58
N LEU A 935 -4.41 -4.06 14.13
CA LEU A 935 -5.23 -5.01 14.89
C LEU A 935 -4.66 -6.44 14.86
N GLY A 936 -4.05 -6.85 13.75
CA GLY A 936 -3.34 -8.13 13.65
C GLY A 936 -2.08 -8.18 14.53
N GLU A 937 -1.27 -7.12 14.52
CA GLU A 937 -0.09 -6.97 15.38
C GLU A 937 -0.47 -6.92 16.87
N PHE A 938 -1.54 -6.21 17.24
CA PHE A 938 -2.10 -6.26 18.58
C PHE A 938 -2.47 -7.70 18.98
N ARG A 939 -3.17 -8.47 18.12
CA ARG A 939 -3.55 -9.86 18.43
C ARG A 939 -2.33 -10.74 18.63
N ALA A 940 -1.34 -10.63 17.74
CA ALA A 940 -0.12 -11.43 17.78
C ALA A 940 0.76 -11.13 19.00
N SER A 941 0.92 -9.86 19.37
CA SER A 941 1.81 -9.42 20.45
C SER A 941 1.19 -9.51 21.85
N SER A 942 -0.11 -9.19 22.00
CA SER A 942 -0.79 -9.15 23.30
C SER A 942 -1.37 -10.50 23.74
N GLY A 943 -1.54 -11.46 22.82
CA GLY A 943 -2.25 -12.70 23.07
C GLY A 943 -3.74 -12.50 23.40
N LYS A 944 -4.36 -11.43 22.89
CA LYS A 944 -5.78 -11.09 23.11
C LYS A 944 -6.51 -10.90 21.79
N SER A 945 -7.80 -11.25 21.77
CA SER A 945 -8.59 -11.26 20.53
C SER A 945 -9.08 -9.87 20.13
N ALA A 946 -9.28 -9.67 18.83
CA ALA A 946 -9.86 -8.44 18.26
C ALA A 946 -10.88 -8.76 17.17
N ALA A 947 -11.86 -7.88 16.99
CA ALA A 947 -12.81 -7.91 15.87
C ALA A 947 -13.24 -6.50 15.46
N VAL A 948 -13.71 -6.36 14.22
CA VAL A 948 -14.26 -5.13 13.65
C VAL A 948 -15.64 -5.39 13.08
N VAL A 949 -16.57 -4.47 13.30
CA VAL A 949 -17.96 -4.58 12.83
C VAL A 949 -18.43 -3.31 12.14
N ASN A 950 -18.97 -3.47 10.93
CA ASN A 950 -19.29 -2.40 10.00
C ASN A 950 -20.74 -2.51 9.45
N GLY A 951 -21.15 -1.55 8.61
CA GLY A 951 -22.43 -1.53 7.89
C GLY A 951 -22.24 -1.07 6.44
N HIS A 952 -23.07 -0.13 5.97
CA HIS A 952 -22.90 0.67 4.74
C HIS A 952 -23.03 -0.06 3.39
N SER A 953 -22.41 -1.23 3.23
CA SER A 953 -22.48 -2.02 1.97
C SER A 953 -23.89 -2.51 1.64
N GLY A 954 -24.76 -2.56 2.64
CA GLY A 954 -26.11 -3.10 2.57
C GLY A 954 -26.19 -4.57 2.17
N VAL A 955 -25.15 -5.34 2.49
CA VAL A 955 -25.13 -6.81 2.46
C VAL A 955 -24.47 -7.36 3.73
N PHE A 956 -24.92 -8.54 4.16
CA PHE A 956 -24.28 -9.26 5.25
C PHE A 956 -23.00 -9.96 4.77
N HIS A 957 -21.90 -9.85 5.53
CA HIS A 957 -20.63 -10.50 5.18
C HIS A 957 -19.76 -10.79 6.41
N GLY A 958 -18.83 -11.75 6.27
CA GLY A 958 -17.81 -12.06 7.26
C GLY A 958 -16.52 -12.54 6.60
N SER A 959 -15.41 -11.91 6.95
CA SER A 959 -14.06 -12.13 6.41
C SER A 959 -13.01 -12.02 7.51
N ALA A 960 -11.95 -12.83 7.47
CA ALA A 960 -10.80 -12.68 8.34
C ALA A 960 -9.66 -11.95 7.60
N THR A 961 -8.89 -11.13 8.31
CA THR A 961 -7.67 -10.47 7.80
C THR A 961 -6.67 -10.35 8.93
N GLU A 962 -5.42 -10.78 8.72
CA GLU A 962 -4.34 -10.80 9.74
C GLU A 962 -4.78 -11.39 11.11
N GLY A 963 -5.66 -12.40 11.06
CA GLY A 963 -6.18 -13.08 12.24
C GLY A 963 -7.25 -12.32 13.01
N VAL A 964 -7.81 -11.25 12.45
CA VAL A 964 -8.88 -10.44 13.05
C VAL A 964 -10.20 -10.68 12.31
N THR A 965 -11.29 -10.82 13.05
CA THR A 965 -12.64 -11.03 12.50
C THR A 965 -13.23 -9.71 11.99
N TYR A 966 -13.59 -9.61 10.71
CA TYR A 966 -14.32 -8.47 10.13
C TYR A 966 -15.74 -8.90 9.75
N LEU A 967 -16.74 -8.19 10.26
CA LEU A 967 -18.16 -8.45 10.02
C LEU A 967 -18.84 -7.22 9.44
N VAL A 968 -19.66 -7.42 8.41
CA VAL A 968 -20.52 -6.36 7.85
C VAL A 968 -21.98 -6.73 8.10
N ASN A 969 -22.68 -5.87 8.82
CA ASN A 969 -24.12 -5.96 9.02
C ASN A 969 -24.84 -5.36 7.80
N GLY A 970 -25.79 -6.08 7.21
CA GLY A 970 -26.59 -5.58 6.10
C GLY A 970 -27.70 -4.63 6.56
N ASN A 971 -28.61 -4.29 5.65
CA ASN A 971 -29.63 -3.28 5.92
C ASN A 971 -30.66 -3.74 6.95
N SER A 972 -30.98 -2.87 7.92
CA SER A 972 -31.89 -3.17 9.04
C SER A 972 -33.20 -2.39 9.03
N GLY A 973 -33.43 -1.57 8.00
CA GLY A 973 -34.73 -0.92 7.75
C GLY A 973 -35.02 -0.61 6.27
N LYS A 974 -33.99 -0.38 5.44
CA LYS A 974 -34.11 -0.19 3.98
C LYS A 974 -33.89 -1.51 3.21
N SER A 975 -34.33 -1.57 1.95
CA SER A 975 -34.05 -2.71 1.06
C SER A 975 -32.54 -2.97 0.88
N PRO A 976 -32.06 -4.22 0.82
CA PRO A 976 -30.63 -4.54 0.71
C PRO A 976 -30.05 -4.14 -0.66
N SER A 977 -28.76 -3.78 -0.66
CA SER A 977 -28.02 -3.28 -1.83
C SER A 977 -27.57 -4.39 -2.80
N GLY A 978 -27.56 -5.65 -2.36
CA GLY A 978 -27.10 -6.79 -3.15
C GLY A 978 -28.16 -7.84 -3.48
N THR A 979 -27.71 -8.89 -4.17
CA THR A 979 -28.45 -10.15 -4.39
C THR A 979 -28.33 -11.07 -3.16
N PRO A 980 -29.29 -11.97 -2.90
CA PRO A 980 -29.24 -12.88 -1.74
C PRO A 980 -27.94 -13.69 -1.63
N GLY A 981 -27.42 -14.21 -2.74
CA GLY A 981 -26.15 -14.96 -2.78
C GLY A 981 -24.90 -14.14 -2.47
N ASN A 982 -25.00 -12.81 -2.49
CA ASN A 982 -23.95 -11.88 -2.05
C ASN A 982 -24.28 -11.26 -0.68
N GLY A 983 -25.17 -11.87 0.12
CA GLY A 983 -25.61 -11.37 1.43
C GLY A 983 -26.73 -10.31 1.38
N GLY A 984 -27.39 -10.13 0.24
CA GLY A 984 -28.43 -9.12 0.03
C GLY A 984 -29.83 -9.51 0.53
N PHE A 985 -30.02 -9.43 1.85
CA PHE A 985 -31.30 -9.49 2.56
C PHE A 985 -31.38 -8.42 3.66
N THR A 986 -32.59 -8.08 4.11
CA THR A 986 -32.84 -7.19 5.25
C THR A 986 -32.81 -7.97 6.58
N GLY A 987 -32.28 -7.38 7.64
CA GLY A 987 -32.22 -8.02 8.96
C GLY A 987 -31.26 -7.31 9.93
N TRP A 988 -30.73 -8.06 10.88
CA TRP A 988 -29.74 -7.59 11.86
C TRP A 988 -28.78 -8.71 12.23
N MET A 989 -27.77 -8.44 13.05
CA MET A 989 -26.76 -9.42 13.48
C MET A 989 -26.69 -9.53 15.00
N MET A 990 -26.61 -10.76 15.53
CA MET A 990 -26.27 -11.01 16.93
C MET A 990 -24.82 -11.47 17.02
N LEU A 991 -23.96 -10.68 17.66
CA LEU A 991 -22.61 -11.09 18.06
C LEU A 991 -22.71 -11.84 19.39
N GLY A 992 -22.07 -12.99 19.49
CA GLY A 992 -21.88 -13.69 20.76
C GLY A 992 -20.40 -13.81 21.12
N ILE A 993 -20.05 -13.33 22.30
CA ILE A 993 -18.68 -13.28 22.79
C ILE A 993 -18.54 -14.16 24.04
N ASP A 994 -17.52 -15.02 24.07
CA ASP A 994 -17.05 -15.65 25.30
C ASP A 994 -15.67 -15.08 25.70
N PRO A 995 -15.61 -14.14 26.66
CA PRO A 995 -14.36 -13.63 27.21
C PRO A 995 -13.50 -14.68 27.92
N GLY A 996 -14.01 -15.88 28.19
CA GLY A 996 -13.22 -17.03 28.64
C GLY A 996 -12.21 -17.50 27.60
N ALA A 997 -12.55 -17.39 26.30
CA ALA A 997 -11.72 -17.79 25.17
C ALA A 997 -10.88 -16.63 24.56
N GLY A 998 -11.03 -15.40 25.07
CA GLY A 998 -10.31 -14.23 24.54
C GLY A 998 -8.82 -14.14 24.90
N LEU A 999 -8.31 -15.06 25.74
CA LEU A 999 -6.88 -15.18 26.06
C LEU A 999 -6.28 -16.28 25.18
N LEU A 1000 -5.53 -15.87 24.17
CA LEU A 1000 -5.00 -16.73 23.12
C LEU A 1000 -3.75 -17.51 23.58
N PRO A 1001 -3.50 -18.71 23.04
CA PRO A 1001 -2.20 -19.36 23.16
C PRO A 1001 -1.16 -18.60 22.32
N GLY A 1002 0.14 -18.78 22.61
CA GLY A 1002 1.25 -18.14 21.88
C GLY A 1002 1.47 -18.62 20.43
N ALA A 1003 0.48 -19.31 19.84
CA ALA A 1003 0.40 -19.73 18.46
C ALA A 1003 -1.10 -19.90 18.11
N PRO A 1004 -1.86 -18.80 18.03
CA PRO A 1004 -3.32 -18.85 17.94
C PRO A 1004 -3.80 -19.56 16.66
N GLN A 1005 -4.92 -20.25 16.79
CA GLN A 1005 -5.61 -20.94 15.72
C GLN A 1005 -6.88 -20.19 15.32
N VAL A 1006 -7.38 -20.47 14.12
CA VAL A 1006 -8.69 -19.97 13.64
C VAL A 1006 -9.80 -20.31 14.63
N GLN A 1007 -9.73 -21.48 15.26
CA GLN A 1007 -10.71 -21.93 16.26
C GLN A 1007 -10.73 -21.05 17.52
N ASP A 1008 -9.58 -20.57 18.02
CA ASP A 1008 -9.54 -19.70 19.21
C ASP A 1008 -10.29 -18.38 18.96
N ARG A 1009 -10.20 -17.86 17.73
CA ARG A 1009 -10.91 -16.65 17.27
C ARG A 1009 -12.41 -16.87 17.21
N ILE A 1010 -12.87 -18.00 16.68
CA ILE A 1010 -14.30 -18.39 16.64
C ILE A 1010 -14.82 -18.62 18.07
N GLU A 1011 -14.07 -19.30 18.93
CA GLU A 1011 -14.47 -19.56 20.31
C GLU A 1011 -14.65 -18.25 21.09
N TRP A 1012 -13.75 -17.29 20.94
CA TRP A 1012 -13.95 -15.95 21.50
C TRP A 1012 -15.15 -15.21 20.89
N LEU A 1013 -15.26 -15.10 19.55
CA LEU A 1013 -16.36 -14.38 18.89
C LEU A 1013 -16.93 -15.14 17.70
N ALA A 1014 -18.26 -15.32 17.72
CA ALA A 1014 -19.05 -15.78 16.59
C ALA A 1014 -20.27 -14.88 16.40
N ALA A 1015 -20.84 -14.88 15.21
CA ALA A 1015 -21.97 -14.03 14.83
C ALA A 1015 -23.06 -14.81 14.09
N GLU A 1016 -24.31 -14.44 14.36
CA GLU A 1016 -25.51 -14.98 13.74
C GLU A 1016 -26.25 -13.85 13.00
N THR A 1017 -26.58 -14.06 11.72
CA THR A 1017 -27.50 -13.17 11.00
C THR A 1017 -28.94 -13.54 11.31
N ARG A 1018 -29.75 -12.51 11.57
CA ARG A 1018 -31.17 -12.58 11.91
C ARG A 1018 -31.95 -11.84 10.80
N PRO A 1019 -32.18 -12.48 9.63
CA PRO A 1019 -32.98 -11.89 8.56
C PRO A 1019 -34.43 -11.72 9.01
N TRP A 1020 -35.14 -10.75 8.45
CA TRP A 1020 -36.60 -10.73 8.57
C TRP A 1020 -37.19 -11.97 7.85
N VAL A 1021 -37.99 -12.77 8.56
CA VAL A 1021 -38.65 -13.97 8.00
C VAL A 1021 -40.16 -13.83 8.08
N ASP A 1022 -40.78 -13.62 6.91
CA ASP A 1022 -42.24 -13.52 6.77
C ASP A 1022 -42.84 -14.92 6.59
N GLU A 1023 -42.26 -15.72 5.68
CA GLU A 1023 -42.52 -17.16 5.50
C GLU A 1023 -41.19 -17.94 5.36
N LEU A 1024 -41.20 -19.24 5.64
CA LEU A 1024 -40.03 -20.13 5.52
C LEU A 1024 -40.46 -21.49 4.95
N ALA A 1025 -39.80 -21.93 3.89
CA ALA A 1025 -39.99 -23.22 3.23
C ALA A 1025 -38.76 -24.12 3.38
N LEU A 1026 -39.00 -25.43 3.31
CA LEU A 1026 -37.98 -26.49 3.34
C LEU A 1026 -38.34 -27.55 2.31
N GLU A 1027 -37.41 -27.83 1.39
CA GLU A 1027 -37.57 -28.81 0.32
C GLU A 1027 -36.47 -29.89 0.41
N ALA A 1028 -36.88 -31.16 0.41
CA ALA A 1028 -36.00 -32.31 0.26
C ALA A 1028 -36.81 -33.51 -0.29
N PRO A 1029 -36.15 -34.56 -0.84
CA PRO A 1029 -36.84 -35.78 -1.23
C PRO A 1029 -37.46 -36.49 -0.02
N GLY A 1030 -38.76 -36.75 -0.07
CA GLY A 1030 -39.47 -37.48 0.99
C GLY A 1030 -39.07 -38.95 1.15
N HIS A 1031 -38.33 -39.52 0.19
CA HIS A 1031 -37.80 -40.89 0.26
C HIS A 1031 -36.36 -40.95 -0.27
N LEU A 1032 -35.49 -41.73 0.40
CA LEU A 1032 -34.12 -42.04 -0.03
C LEU A 1032 -33.79 -43.53 0.21
N MET A 1033 -32.82 -44.07 -0.51
CA MET A 1033 -32.21 -45.38 -0.20
C MET A 1033 -30.97 -45.21 0.67
N VAL A 1034 -30.66 -46.17 1.55
CA VAL A 1034 -29.41 -46.15 2.35
C VAL A 1034 -28.18 -45.95 1.45
N GLY A 1035 -27.31 -44.99 1.81
CA GLY A 1035 -26.12 -44.62 1.04
C GLY A 1035 -26.38 -43.64 -0.11
N GLN A 1036 -27.64 -43.31 -0.42
CA GLN A 1036 -27.97 -42.23 -1.35
C GLN A 1036 -27.73 -40.86 -0.70
N SER A 1037 -27.19 -39.91 -1.47
CA SER A 1037 -27.28 -38.48 -1.16
C SER A 1037 -28.21 -37.78 -2.16
N ALA A 1038 -28.84 -36.71 -1.72
CA ALA A 1038 -29.61 -35.78 -2.55
C ALA A 1038 -29.57 -34.37 -1.95
N ASP A 1039 -30.14 -33.40 -2.66
CA ASP A 1039 -30.14 -32.00 -2.22
C ASP A 1039 -31.25 -31.75 -1.18
N VAL A 1040 -30.97 -30.86 -0.23
CA VAL A 1040 -31.91 -30.28 0.72
C VAL A 1040 -31.72 -28.76 0.72
N ALA A 1041 -32.79 -28.04 0.44
CA ALA A 1041 -32.79 -26.58 0.34
C ALA A 1041 -33.85 -25.99 1.26
N ALA A 1042 -33.57 -24.81 1.81
CA ALA A 1042 -34.54 -24.02 2.53
C ALA A 1042 -34.51 -22.58 2.03
N THR A 1043 -35.66 -21.92 2.06
CA THR A 1043 -35.88 -20.62 1.42
C THR A 1043 -36.81 -19.79 2.30
N LEU A 1044 -36.40 -18.56 2.62
CA LEU A 1044 -37.22 -17.60 3.34
C LEU A 1044 -37.81 -16.56 2.37
N MET A 1045 -39.02 -16.10 2.68
CA MET A 1045 -39.66 -14.97 2.01
C MET A 1045 -39.56 -13.73 2.89
N GLN A 1046 -39.25 -12.60 2.24
CA GLN A 1046 -39.04 -11.31 2.89
C GLN A 1046 -39.47 -10.19 1.92
N ASP A 1047 -40.48 -9.39 2.26
CA ASP A 1047 -40.95 -8.27 1.43
C ASP A 1047 -41.29 -8.65 -0.04
N GLY A 1048 -41.66 -9.92 -0.27
CA GLY A 1048 -41.91 -10.50 -1.60
C GLY A 1048 -40.65 -10.95 -2.37
N ARG A 1049 -39.46 -10.83 -1.79
CA ARG A 1049 -38.20 -11.40 -2.27
C ARG A 1049 -38.03 -12.84 -1.75
N GLU A 1050 -37.53 -13.71 -2.63
CA GLU A 1050 -37.07 -15.05 -2.29
C GLU A 1050 -35.58 -15.00 -1.88
N VAL A 1051 -35.24 -15.57 -0.71
CA VAL A 1051 -33.88 -15.57 -0.15
C VAL A 1051 -33.51 -17.00 0.25
N PRO A 1052 -32.49 -17.62 -0.38
CA PRO A 1052 -32.01 -18.95 0.03
C PRO A 1052 -31.43 -18.95 1.45
N VAL A 1053 -31.70 -20.00 2.22
CA VAL A 1053 -31.10 -20.25 3.53
C VAL A 1053 -29.76 -20.95 3.32
N ALA A 1054 -28.78 -20.15 2.90
CA ALA A 1054 -27.37 -20.49 2.77
C ALA A 1054 -26.53 -19.31 3.29
N TRP A 1055 -25.25 -19.53 3.59
CA TRP A 1055 -24.36 -18.45 4.07
C TRP A 1055 -24.44 -17.23 3.13
N PRO A 1056 -24.58 -15.99 3.65
CA PRO A 1056 -24.44 -15.59 5.05
C PRO A 1056 -25.73 -15.61 5.90
N VAL A 1057 -26.82 -16.25 5.45
CA VAL A 1057 -27.98 -16.54 6.32
C VAL A 1057 -27.59 -17.61 7.34
N THR A 1058 -27.63 -17.29 8.63
CA THR A 1058 -27.45 -18.26 9.71
C THR A 1058 -28.74 -19.06 9.93
N SER A 1059 -28.59 -20.36 10.23
CA SER A 1059 -29.71 -21.28 10.37
C SER A 1059 -29.50 -22.33 11.45
N GLN A 1060 -30.56 -22.79 12.11
CA GLN A 1060 -30.53 -23.92 13.04
C GLN A 1060 -31.21 -25.14 12.40
N TRP A 1061 -30.40 -25.96 11.73
CA TRP A 1061 -30.79 -27.29 11.27
C TRP A 1061 -30.79 -28.27 12.46
N ALA A 1062 -31.81 -29.12 12.53
CA ALA A 1062 -31.97 -30.14 13.57
C ALA A 1062 -32.97 -31.21 13.11
N GLY A 1063 -33.23 -32.25 13.91
CA GLY A 1063 -34.35 -33.16 13.65
C GLY A 1063 -34.33 -34.48 14.40
N ASP A 1064 -35.51 -35.09 14.55
CA ASP A 1064 -35.62 -36.47 14.99
C ASP A 1064 -34.98 -37.39 13.94
N GLY A 1065 -34.00 -38.20 14.34
CA GLY A 1065 -33.27 -39.08 13.41
C GLY A 1065 -32.32 -38.35 12.45
N VAL A 1066 -31.94 -37.09 12.74
CA VAL A 1066 -31.03 -36.28 11.90
C VAL A 1066 -29.70 -36.07 12.63
N ALA A 1067 -28.60 -36.38 11.95
CA ALA A 1067 -27.28 -35.83 12.27
C ALA A 1067 -27.05 -34.55 11.45
N VAL A 1068 -26.39 -33.55 12.02
CA VAL A 1068 -25.95 -32.36 11.28
C VAL A 1068 -24.42 -32.34 11.27
N ASP A 1069 -23.84 -32.18 10.08
CA ASP A 1069 -22.42 -32.27 9.81
C ASP A 1069 -22.07 -31.22 8.75
N ASP A 1070 -21.65 -30.04 9.20
CA ASP A 1070 -21.34 -28.89 8.34
C ASP A 1070 -19.98 -28.98 7.65
N GLY A 1071 -19.21 -30.05 7.92
CA GLY A 1071 -17.84 -30.27 7.46
C GLY A 1071 -16.75 -29.55 8.27
N ARG A 1072 -17.09 -28.77 9.30
CA ARG A 1072 -16.15 -27.87 10.03
C ARG A 1072 -15.69 -28.42 11.38
N GLY A 1073 -15.99 -29.68 11.69
CA GLY A 1073 -15.56 -30.39 12.91
C GLY A 1073 -16.28 -30.01 14.21
N LEU A 1074 -16.96 -28.86 14.25
CA LEU A 1074 -17.60 -28.31 15.46
C LEU A 1074 -18.83 -29.08 15.99
N ALA A 1075 -19.40 -30.00 15.20
CA ALA A 1075 -20.63 -30.73 15.55
C ALA A 1075 -20.57 -32.25 15.30
N ALA A 1076 -19.43 -32.91 15.52
CA ALA A 1076 -19.28 -34.37 15.35
C ALA A 1076 -20.02 -35.24 16.40
N ALA A 1077 -21.15 -34.77 16.92
CA ALA A 1077 -22.07 -35.51 17.79
C ALA A 1077 -22.92 -36.50 16.97
N ALA A 1078 -22.25 -37.48 16.36
CA ALA A 1078 -22.88 -38.53 15.57
C ALA A 1078 -23.82 -39.39 16.44
N ALA A 1079 -25.10 -39.04 16.46
CA ALA A 1079 -26.14 -39.87 17.04
C ALA A 1079 -26.14 -41.23 16.34
N THR A 1080 -25.90 -42.31 17.09
CA THR A 1080 -25.79 -43.68 16.56
C THR A 1080 -27.05 -44.14 15.82
N ASP A 1081 -28.17 -43.48 16.11
CA ASP A 1081 -29.52 -43.81 15.67
C ASP A 1081 -29.99 -42.83 14.57
N ALA A 1082 -29.09 -41.99 14.03
CA ALA A 1082 -29.41 -41.06 12.95
C ALA A 1082 -29.72 -41.79 11.65
N VAL A 1083 -30.89 -41.50 11.08
CA VAL A 1083 -31.44 -42.05 9.83
C VAL A 1083 -30.89 -41.29 8.62
N VAL A 1084 -30.74 -39.98 8.74
CA VAL A 1084 -30.11 -39.10 7.73
C VAL A 1084 -29.05 -38.19 8.34
N ARG A 1085 -28.20 -37.63 7.48
CA ARG A 1085 -27.24 -36.57 7.78
C ARG A 1085 -27.48 -35.37 6.88
N VAL A 1086 -27.60 -34.18 7.45
CA VAL A 1086 -27.66 -32.90 6.73
C VAL A 1086 -26.30 -32.21 6.80
N ASN A 1087 -25.81 -31.69 5.68
CA ASN A 1087 -24.70 -30.73 5.64
C ASN A 1087 -25.24 -29.35 5.20
N PRO A 1088 -25.36 -28.37 6.13
CA PRO A 1088 -25.83 -27.02 5.82
C PRO A 1088 -24.89 -26.22 4.91
N SER A 1089 -23.58 -26.50 4.94
CA SER A 1089 -22.60 -25.80 4.10
C SER A 1089 -22.73 -26.17 2.61
N THR A 1090 -23.23 -27.37 2.29
CA THR A 1090 -23.32 -27.89 0.91
C THR A 1090 -24.74 -28.15 0.43
N GLY A 1091 -25.75 -28.00 1.30
CA GLY A 1091 -27.15 -28.35 0.99
C GLY A 1091 -27.36 -29.85 0.76
N GLN A 1092 -26.51 -30.72 1.30
CA GLN A 1092 -26.58 -32.17 1.04
C GLN A 1092 -27.27 -32.95 2.17
N LEU A 1093 -28.15 -33.86 1.79
CA LEU A 1093 -28.82 -34.84 2.64
C LEU A 1093 -28.35 -36.26 2.29
N THR A 1094 -27.56 -36.90 3.17
CA THR A 1094 -27.13 -38.30 3.04
C THR A 1094 -28.03 -39.24 3.85
N ALA A 1095 -28.53 -40.32 3.25
CA ALA A 1095 -29.23 -41.39 3.97
C ALA A 1095 -28.25 -42.39 4.62
N LEU A 1096 -28.31 -42.53 5.95
CA LEU A 1096 -27.37 -43.33 6.75
C LEU A 1096 -27.86 -44.75 7.03
N GLN A 1097 -29.12 -44.91 7.47
CA GLN A 1097 -29.71 -46.21 7.82
C GLN A 1097 -31.24 -46.19 7.67
N PRO A 1098 -31.93 -47.34 7.57
CA PRO A 1098 -33.37 -47.37 7.34
C PRO A 1098 -34.18 -46.81 8.51
N GLY A 1099 -35.22 -46.02 8.22
CA GLY A 1099 -36.08 -45.39 9.21
C GLY A 1099 -36.84 -44.19 8.67
N THR A 1100 -37.31 -43.33 9.58
CA THR A 1100 -37.89 -42.03 9.22
C THR A 1100 -37.18 -40.95 10.01
N ALA A 1101 -36.68 -39.93 9.31
CA ALA A 1101 -36.17 -38.69 9.90
C ALA A 1101 -37.20 -37.57 9.75
N THR A 1102 -37.19 -36.60 10.67
CA THR A 1102 -37.88 -35.31 10.51
C THR A 1102 -36.84 -34.21 10.45
N VAL A 1103 -36.47 -33.78 9.25
CA VAL A 1103 -35.54 -32.66 9.05
C VAL A 1103 -36.27 -31.36 9.40
N SER A 1104 -35.62 -30.52 10.18
CA SER A 1104 -36.10 -29.19 10.54
C SER A 1104 -35.01 -28.14 10.32
N VAL A 1105 -35.44 -26.95 9.93
CA VAL A 1105 -34.59 -25.75 9.81
C VAL A 1105 -35.28 -24.60 10.52
N THR A 1106 -34.53 -23.81 11.26
CA THR A 1106 -35.00 -22.57 11.89
C THR A 1106 -34.14 -21.40 11.41
N VAL A 1107 -34.76 -20.24 11.20
CA VAL A 1107 -34.10 -18.97 10.85
C VAL A 1107 -34.84 -17.86 11.59
N ASN A 1108 -34.12 -17.04 12.38
CA ASN A 1108 -34.68 -15.97 13.21
C ASN A 1108 -35.98 -16.36 13.95
N GLY A 1109 -35.97 -17.51 14.64
CA GLY A 1109 -37.10 -18.03 15.42
C GLY A 1109 -38.30 -18.58 14.62
N ARG A 1110 -38.26 -18.59 13.27
CA ARG A 1110 -39.24 -19.27 12.42
C ARG A 1110 -38.71 -20.63 12.00
N SER A 1111 -39.52 -21.68 12.06
CA SER A 1111 -39.11 -23.06 11.72
C SER A 1111 -39.95 -23.69 10.62
N ALA A 1112 -39.31 -24.45 9.72
CA ALA A 1112 -39.95 -25.34 8.76
C ALA A 1112 -39.47 -26.78 8.98
N GLN A 1113 -40.31 -27.78 8.67
CA GLN A 1113 -40.02 -29.21 8.92
C GLN A 1113 -40.56 -30.10 7.80
N LEU A 1114 -39.82 -31.17 7.47
CA LEU A 1114 -40.17 -32.16 6.44
C LEU A 1114 -39.71 -33.57 6.85
N ALA A 1115 -40.55 -34.57 6.62
CA ALA A 1115 -40.24 -35.97 6.92
C ALA A 1115 -39.59 -36.70 5.73
N VAL A 1116 -38.53 -37.46 6.01
CA VAL A 1116 -37.75 -38.22 5.02
C VAL A 1116 -37.73 -39.69 5.43
N GLU A 1117 -38.24 -40.58 4.58
CA GLU A 1117 -38.20 -42.03 4.78
C GLU A 1117 -36.97 -42.63 4.10
N VAL A 1118 -36.10 -43.28 4.87
CA VAL A 1118 -34.95 -44.04 4.33
C VAL A 1118 -35.30 -45.51 4.28
N VAL A 1119 -35.22 -46.10 3.08
CA VAL A 1119 -35.45 -47.53 2.85
C VAL A 1119 -34.15 -48.30 2.67
N ALA A 1120 -34.12 -49.54 3.14
CA ALA A 1120 -33.00 -50.46 2.90
C ALA A 1120 -32.92 -50.84 1.40
N ASP A 1121 -31.70 -51.08 0.91
CA ASP A 1121 -31.46 -51.62 -0.43
C ASP A 1121 -32.17 -52.98 -0.61
N PRO A 1122 -33.10 -53.15 -1.58
CA PRO A 1122 -33.85 -54.38 -1.79
C PRO A 1122 -33.02 -55.46 -2.52
N ALA A 1123 -31.92 -55.88 -1.90
CA ALA A 1123 -31.00 -56.88 -2.42
C ALA A 1123 -31.59 -58.30 -2.45
N GLN A 1124 -32.16 -58.68 -3.60
CA GLN A 1124 -32.46 -60.03 -4.12
C GLN A 1124 -33.16 -61.04 -3.18
N PRO A 1125 -34.40 -61.50 -3.50
CA PRO A 1125 -35.01 -62.62 -2.77
C PRO A 1125 -34.26 -63.94 -3.03
N GLU A 1126 -34.03 -64.70 -1.96
CA GLU A 1126 -33.52 -66.08 -2.03
C GLU A 1126 -34.42 -66.95 -2.93
N VAL A 1127 -33.85 -67.94 -3.63
CA VAL A 1127 -34.58 -68.92 -4.44
C VAL A 1127 -34.87 -70.17 -3.60
N PRO A 1128 -36.13 -70.47 -3.23
CA PRO A 1128 -36.50 -71.73 -2.60
C PRO A 1128 -36.58 -72.87 -3.63
N GLU A 1129 -36.48 -74.11 -3.16
CA GLU A 1129 -36.39 -75.31 -4.00
C GLU A 1129 -37.61 -75.52 -4.92
N GLN A 1130 -37.37 -75.94 -6.17
CA GLN A 1130 -38.42 -76.48 -7.04
C GLN A 1130 -38.85 -77.88 -6.60
N PRO A 1131 -40.15 -78.19 -6.72
CA PRO A 1131 -40.54 -79.53 -7.15
C PRO A 1131 -41.63 -79.54 -8.23
N GLY A 1132 -41.21 -79.57 -9.50
CA GLY A 1132 -41.85 -80.34 -10.59
C GLY A 1132 -43.16 -79.86 -11.22
N GLU A 1133 -43.07 -79.38 -12.46
CA GLU A 1133 -44.18 -79.36 -13.43
C GLU A 1133 -43.87 -80.22 -14.66
N PRO A 1134 -44.90 -80.87 -15.26
CA PRO A 1134 -44.87 -81.34 -16.64
C PRO A 1134 -46.07 -80.80 -17.47
N GLY A 1135 -45.85 -79.92 -18.46
CA GLY A 1135 -46.97 -79.26 -19.16
C GLY A 1135 -46.67 -78.41 -20.41
N GLU A 1136 -45.90 -78.92 -21.38
CA GLU A 1136 -45.82 -78.37 -22.75
C GLU A 1136 -47.18 -78.47 -23.51
N PRO A 1137 -47.38 -77.84 -24.71
CA PRO A 1137 -46.50 -76.94 -25.47
C PRO A 1137 -47.19 -75.67 -26.08
N GLY A 1138 -46.40 -74.77 -26.69
CA GLY A 1138 -46.91 -73.66 -27.54
C GLY A 1138 -45.84 -73.06 -28.47
N SER A 1139 -45.93 -73.34 -29.78
CA SER A 1139 -44.88 -73.03 -30.77
C SER A 1139 -45.11 -71.76 -31.60
N GLY A 1140 -44.05 -71.00 -31.93
CA GLY A 1140 -44.13 -69.92 -32.94
C GLY A 1140 -42.82 -69.15 -33.20
N GLN A 1141 -42.01 -69.60 -34.16
CA GLN A 1141 -40.85 -68.90 -34.75
C GLN A 1141 -41.26 -68.12 -36.03
N PRO A 1142 -40.40 -67.37 -36.78
CA PRO A 1142 -38.92 -67.32 -36.82
C PRO A 1142 -38.37 -65.88 -36.53
N GLU A 1143 -37.18 -65.35 -36.89
CA GLU A 1143 -36.08 -65.66 -37.84
C GLU A 1143 -34.66 -65.38 -37.23
N GLN A 1144 -33.64 -65.28 -38.09
CA GLN A 1144 -32.21 -64.93 -37.89
C GLN A 1144 -31.71 -64.26 -39.19
N PRO A 1145 -30.54 -63.56 -39.31
CA PRO A 1145 -29.19 -63.89 -38.77
C PRO A 1145 -28.39 -62.65 -38.25
N GLY A 1146 -27.07 -62.66 -37.93
CA GLY A 1146 -26.01 -63.70 -37.98
C GLY A 1146 -24.67 -63.27 -37.33
N ARG A 1147 -23.74 -64.23 -37.17
CA ARG A 1147 -22.38 -64.19 -36.55
C ARG A 1147 -21.25 -63.77 -37.55
N PRO A 1148 -19.92 -63.68 -37.21
CA PRO A 1148 -19.14 -64.04 -35.98
C PRO A 1148 -18.37 -62.83 -35.36
N GLY A 1149 -17.50 -62.88 -34.33
CA GLY A 1149 -16.62 -63.94 -33.75
C GLY A 1149 -15.22 -63.90 -34.39
N THR A 1150 -14.09 -64.12 -33.71
CA THR A 1150 -13.76 -64.63 -32.34
C THR A 1150 -12.84 -63.62 -31.58
N GLU A 1151 -11.96 -63.87 -30.59
CA GLU A 1151 -11.34 -65.06 -29.94
C GLU A 1151 -10.79 -64.72 -28.51
N GLU A 1152 -10.19 -65.71 -27.82
CA GLU A 1152 -9.53 -65.70 -26.47
C GLU A 1152 -8.12 -66.40 -26.61
N PRO A 1153 -7.23 -66.69 -25.60
CA PRO A 1153 -7.45 -66.89 -24.15
C PRO A 1153 -6.28 -66.51 -23.15
N ASP A 1154 -6.46 -66.92 -21.88
CA ASP A 1154 -5.49 -67.45 -20.87
C ASP A 1154 -4.17 -66.73 -20.46
N ALA A 1155 -4.02 -66.48 -19.14
CA ALA A 1155 -3.09 -67.20 -18.24
C ALA A 1155 -3.31 -66.84 -16.74
N ALA A 1156 -2.88 -67.70 -15.79
CA ALA A 1156 -3.25 -67.62 -14.36
C ALA A 1156 -2.05 -67.87 -13.36
N PRO A 1157 -2.23 -68.06 -12.02
CA PRO A 1157 -1.32 -67.56 -10.95
C PRO A 1157 -0.32 -68.61 -10.38
N PRO A 1158 0.50 -68.30 -9.34
CA PRO A 1158 0.12 -68.47 -7.91
C PRO A 1158 0.87 -67.49 -6.93
N ALA A 1159 1.01 -67.70 -5.61
CA ALA A 1159 0.02 -67.78 -4.51
C ALA A 1159 0.73 -67.86 -3.11
N GLN A 1160 0.09 -67.33 -2.04
CA GLN A 1160 0.15 -67.73 -0.60
C GLN A 1160 1.45 -67.74 0.26
N GLY A 1161 1.28 -67.32 1.54
CA GLY A 1161 1.97 -67.86 2.74
C GLY A 1161 3.10 -67.01 3.35
N ASP A 1162 3.34 -66.99 4.68
CA ASP A 1162 2.51 -67.44 5.82
C ASP A 1162 3.02 -66.80 7.16
N ALA A 1163 2.33 -67.05 8.28
CA ALA A 1163 2.51 -66.38 9.59
C ALA A 1163 3.80 -66.70 10.39
N VAL A 1164 4.06 -65.94 11.48
CA VAL A 1164 4.37 -66.45 12.85
C VAL A 1164 4.49 -65.32 13.92
N ASP A 1165 3.99 -65.61 15.14
CA ASP A 1165 4.11 -64.79 16.36
C ASP A 1165 5.20 -65.33 17.32
N ARG A 1166 5.82 -64.47 18.17
CA ARG A 1166 6.01 -64.76 19.61
C ARG A 1166 6.54 -63.65 20.52
N SER A 1167 5.81 -63.48 21.62
CA SER A 1167 6.05 -62.66 22.82
C SER A 1167 7.15 -63.14 23.80
N ALA A 1168 7.58 -62.24 24.72
CA ALA A 1168 7.94 -62.48 26.14
C ALA A 1168 8.29 -61.14 26.87
N ALA A 1169 7.54 -60.67 27.89
CA ALA A 1169 7.74 -60.91 29.35
C ALA A 1169 8.84 -60.03 30.03
N ARG A 1170 8.72 -59.48 31.26
CA ARG A 1170 7.66 -59.52 32.31
C ARG A 1170 7.87 -58.49 33.45
N ASP A 1171 6.76 -58.09 34.11
CA ASP A 1171 6.49 -57.76 35.53
C ASP A 1171 7.51 -57.04 36.47
N GLY A 1172 7.04 -56.02 37.22
CA GLY A 1172 7.70 -55.43 38.41
C GLY A 1172 6.83 -54.41 39.19
N ALA A 1173 6.60 -54.60 40.50
CA ALA A 1173 5.50 -53.97 41.25
C ALA A 1173 5.82 -52.67 42.06
N LEU A 1174 4.74 -52.00 42.51
CA LEU A 1174 4.63 -50.85 43.45
C LEU A 1174 5.06 -51.21 44.92
N PRO A 1175 5.03 -50.34 45.98
CA PRO A 1175 4.52 -48.94 46.09
C PRO A 1175 5.32 -47.94 47.02
N ALA A 1176 4.73 -46.73 47.20
CA ALA A 1176 4.62 -45.93 48.45
C ALA A 1176 5.66 -44.84 48.90
N ALA A 1177 5.15 -43.59 48.91
CA ALA A 1177 5.18 -42.55 49.97
C ALA A 1177 6.49 -41.91 50.52
N GLY A 1178 6.52 -40.56 50.49
CA GLY A 1178 7.44 -39.66 51.23
C GLY A 1178 7.13 -38.18 50.94
N ALA A 1179 7.36 -37.25 51.88
CA ALA A 1179 6.91 -35.84 51.73
C ALA A 1179 7.84 -34.79 52.39
N ALA A 1180 7.70 -33.52 51.95
CA ALA A 1180 8.38 -32.29 52.40
C ALA A 1180 9.90 -32.20 52.05
N ALA A 1181 10.55 -31.02 51.97
CA ALA A 1181 10.15 -29.66 52.38
C ALA A 1181 10.63 -28.54 51.41
N TRP A 1182 10.45 -27.27 51.81
CA TRP A 1182 10.47 -26.06 50.96
C TRP A 1182 11.78 -25.23 50.93
N THR A 1183 11.89 -24.39 49.89
CA THR A 1183 12.54 -23.05 49.79
C THR A 1183 14.02 -22.84 50.14
N ALA A 1184 14.79 -22.36 49.13
CA ALA A 1184 15.82 -21.32 49.28
C ALA A 1184 16.25 -20.71 47.91
N ALA A 1185 15.38 -19.95 47.22
CA ALA A 1185 15.76 -19.25 45.97
C ALA A 1185 14.98 -17.95 45.69
N ALA A 1186 13.64 -18.02 45.60
CA ALA A 1186 12.80 -16.97 45.02
C ALA A 1186 12.78 -15.60 45.74
N VAL A 1187 13.25 -15.51 46.99
CA VAL A 1187 13.09 -14.29 47.82
C VAL A 1187 14.13 -13.20 47.50
N VAL A 1188 15.29 -13.55 46.93
CA VAL A 1188 16.39 -12.58 46.70
C VAL A 1188 16.13 -11.70 45.48
N VAL A 1189 15.55 -12.25 44.41
CA VAL A 1189 15.29 -11.50 43.15
C VAL A 1189 14.20 -10.44 43.35
N ALA A 1190 13.10 -10.80 44.01
CA ALA A 1190 11.96 -9.91 44.24
C ALA A 1190 12.34 -8.64 45.04
N LEU A 1191 13.29 -8.74 45.98
CA LEU A 1191 13.75 -7.60 46.78
C LEU A 1191 14.71 -6.65 46.06
N VAL A 1192 15.30 -7.06 44.93
CA VAL A 1192 16.15 -6.17 44.10
C VAL A 1192 15.28 -5.36 43.13
N LEU A 1193 14.29 -5.99 42.50
CA LEU A 1193 13.38 -5.30 41.55
C LEU A 1193 12.54 -4.23 42.25
N LEU A 1194 11.99 -4.53 43.44
CA LEU A 1194 11.25 -3.55 44.25
C LEU A 1194 12.09 -2.35 44.74
N ALA A 1195 13.42 -2.45 44.74
CA ALA A 1195 14.30 -1.35 45.10
C ALA A 1195 14.62 -0.41 43.92
N ALA A 1196 14.51 -0.88 42.67
CA ALA A 1196 14.77 -0.08 41.47
C ALA A 1196 13.62 0.86 41.14
N GLY A 1197 12.37 0.36 41.09
CA GLY A 1197 11.19 1.17 40.73
C GLY A 1197 10.93 2.35 41.68
N ALA A 1198 11.30 2.23 42.96
CA ALA A 1198 11.15 3.28 43.96
C ALA A 1198 12.10 4.50 43.76
N ALA A 1199 13.08 4.42 42.86
CA ALA A 1199 14.03 5.51 42.58
C ALA A 1199 13.58 6.47 41.47
N ALA A 1200 12.78 5.98 40.51
CA ALA A 1200 12.31 6.79 39.37
C ALA A 1200 11.21 7.78 39.80
N TRP A 1201 10.26 7.34 40.63
CA TRP A 1201 9.04 8.08 40.98
C TRP A 1201 9.24 9.21 42.01
N ARG A 1202 10.33 9.99 41.92
CA ARG A 1202 10.63 11.08 42.88
C ARG A 1202 11.39 12.30 42.36
N ARG A 1203 11.28 12.61 41.07
CA ARG A 1203 11.57 13.95 40.50
C ARG A 1203 10.41 14.35 39.59
N GLY A 1204 9.69 15.42 39.93
CA GLY A 1204 8.51 15.85 39.16
C GLY A 1204 7.40 16.51 39.99
N SER A 1205 7.72 17.52 40.79
CA SER A 1205 6.71 18.45 41.33
C SER A 1205 7.35 19.69 41.96
N THR A 1206 6.59 20.80 41.92
CA THR A 1206 6.98 22.19 42.25
C THR A 1206 7.99 22.80 41.25
N ARG A 1207 7.82 24.05 40.80
CA ARG A 1207 7.02 25.15 41.41
C ARG A 1207 6.46 26.15 40.39
N GLU A 1208 5.42 26.88 40.78
CA GLU A 1208 4.81 27.97 39.99
C GLU A 1208 5.70 29.21 39.89
N SER A 1209 5.63 29.91 38.74
CA SER A 1209 5.59 31.38 38.65
C SER A 1209 5.04 31.84 37.31
#